data_AF-A0A4V1CWI5-F1
#
_entry.id   AF-A0A4V1CWI5-F1
#
_cell.length_a   1.000
_cell.length_b   1.000
_cell.length_c   1.000
_cell.angle_alpha   90.00
_cell.angle_beta   90.00
_cell.angle_gamma   90.00
#
_symmetry.space_group_name_H-M   'P 1'
#
loop_
_entity.id
_entity.type
_entity.pdbx_description
1 polymer ?
#
loop_
_entity_poly.entity_id
_entity_poly.type
_entity_poly.pdbx_seq_one_letter_code
_entity_poly.pdbx_strand_id
1 'polypeptide(L)'
;MSTFELEITADLDHGLREVLGEAPATADAVVVLAAFLDSMAKGHGLSENGTVDDDPVVRLGLPGGLDDLLTCLMGYTTRITADLLREGLYLALTQVAADQSARKMLNKSRPLSEEAVLLLGQIYWNIEASEARSLLPIRPHVGGGRLVARDIPVPGSTADFATMRWTARANRKCSGKSAGQGFRKQGARLVVLVAQRILAGRTTALDGPVSASVTEDDERLRSLTWTWDEPDARSETLVNPPSWRGKDTDDVTGDAPIYIGPLPDVGPGYQSRFVDFEIGHHWATSGERRVWLTGGPGLGKSYTARKIMEDALRTRQGETLLVWVESADVAAVHDALGKVGEALRARGLMPTAGGSRSPDQESRAVLDTLATSPWRWLVVLDNAEADALIAANLLPTGTNPCGRTLVTTTSRSPRMRRNGQVFEAAQFQPDEAREFLRNNVHAGRTGRSAFAAATDAELDAVAQAVGNHPLGLAIAAGTISTNALTIEEWLREFASEAPLDQVADELDHGGYPRLIAATWRMALAKASQGLPDGLAERAALVAAVQAADGHPTWLWDTDAVAGWVAGGNTLERRHGMPKVVQRLIDHHVVELQGSWSDGRLRMHQLASRAVREHVAEAVVAELVELLCLEWVKRLTVTEPEVGVLLANVDALASVCGPHAQAHVLLTRSGRSWTGLRCPRWRSCSSEYVTSRRRSSQVGRWEEHAGPSCGWSRVTSLSGPTSARTSWRHVGSRRLP
;
A
#
# COMPACT_ATOMS: atom_id res chain seq x y z
N MET A 1 25.37 18.62 16.97
CA MET A 1 25.28 19.27 15.66
C MET A 1 26.41 18.75 14.80
N SER A 2 26.07 17.92 13.82
CA SER A 2 27.02 17.44 12.82
C SER A 2 26.88 18.31 11.57
N THR A 3 27.99 18.47 10.84
CA THR A 3 28.08 19.35 9.67
C THR A 3 28.61 18.60 8.47
N PHE A 4 28.04 18.86 7.30
CA PHE A 4 28.43 18.27 6.04
C PHE A 4 28.61 19.38 5.03
N GLU A 5 29.79 19.42 4.42
CA GLU A 5 30.18 20.48 3.52
C GLU A 5 30.32 19.93 2.10
N LEU A 6 29.62 20.55 1.14
CA LEU A 6 29.79 20.30 -0.29
C LEU A 6 30.55 21.46 -0.91
N GLU A 7 31.73 21.18 -1.45
CA GLU A 7 32.55 22.16 -2.15
C GLU A 7 32.01 22.43 -3.56
N ILE A 8 31.82 23.70 -3.92
CA ILE A 8 31.54 24.13 -5.29
C ILE A 8 32.87 24.29 -6.02
N THR A 9 33.29 23.24 -6.71
CA THR A 9 34.54 23.25 -7.48
C THR A 9 34.54 24.31 -8.58
N ALA A 10 35.72 24.73 -9.04
CA ALA A 10 35.86 25.69 -10.14
C ALA A 10 35.19 25.24 -11.45
N ASP A 11 35.16 23.93 -11.73
CA ASP A 11 34.48 23.39 -12.92
C ASP A 11 32.95 23.50 -12.77
N LEU A 12 32.39 23.23 -11.58
CA LEU A 12 30.96 23.37 -11.27
C LEU A 12 30.52 24.84 -11.27
N ASP A 13 31.27 25.73 -10.63
CA ASP A 13 31.05 27.18 -10.65
C ASP A 13 31.03 27.72 -12.10
N HIS A 14 31.95 27.26 -12.96
CA HIS A 14 31.89 27.56 -14.39
C HIS A 14 30.61 27.02 -15.06
N GLY A 15 30.20 25.80 -14.71
CA GLY A 15 28.95 25.19 -15.21
C GLY A 15 27.70 25.98 -14.82
N LEU A 16 27.62 26.41 -13.55
CA LEU A 16 26.52 27.20 -13.01
C LEU A 16 26.41 28.54 -13.73
N ARG A 17 27.52 29.28 -13.91
CA ARG A 17 27.50 30.55 -14.66
C ARG A 17 27.04 30.40 -16.11
N GLU A 18 27.52 29.35 -16.78
CA GLU A 18 27.20 29.12 -18.19
C GLU A 18 25.75 28.72 -18.43
N VAL A 19 25.17 27.94 -17.51
CA VAL A 19 23.81 27.40 -17.66
C VAL A 19 22.76 28.32 -17.03
N LEU A 20 23.04 28.93 -15.89
CA LEU A 20 22.13 29.84 -15.19
C LEU A 20 22.27 31.30 -15.65
N GLY A 21 23.37 31.63 -16.35
CA GLY A 21 23.65 32.98 -16.87
C GLY A 21 24.41 33.89 -15.91
N GLU A 22 24.46 33.56 -14.62
CA GLU A 22 25.17 34.32 -13.58
C GLU A 22 25.79 33.41 -12.51
N ALA A 23 26.69 33.97 -11.69
CA ALA A 23 27.28 33.24 -10.58
C ALA A 23 26.24 33.12 -9.46
N PRO A 24 25.98 31.91 -8.93
CA PRO A 24 24.99 31.75 -7.88
C PRO A 24 25.46 32.45 -6.61
N ALA A 25 24.66 33.39 -6.12
CA ALA A 25 24.85 34.06 -4.84
C ALA A 25 24.12 33.33 -3.68
N THR A 26 23.15 32.47 -4.02
CA THR A 26 22.28 31.75 -3.07
C THR A 26 22.33 30.24 -3.29
N ALA A 27 22.03 29.50 -2.23
CA ALA A 27 21.84 28.05 -2.30
C ALA A 27 20.44 27.71 -2.84
N ASP A 28 20.15 28.06 -4.10
CA ASP A 28 18.87 27.67 -4.70
C ASP A 28 18.81 26.15 -4.89
N ALA A 29 17.60 25.57 -4.98
CA ALA A 29 17.40 24.14 -5.17
C ALA A 29 18.24 23.54 -6.32
N VAL A 30 18.37 24.27 -7.43
CA VAL A 30 19.19 23.85 -8.58
C VAL A 30 20.67 23.82 -8.23
N VAL A 31 21.17 24.80 -7.47
CA VAL A 31 22.57 24.89 -7.04
C VAL A 31 22.91 23.75 -6.08
N VAL A 32 22.03 23.51 -5.10
CA VAL A 32 22.20 22.42 -4.12
C VAL A 32 22.19 21.06 -4.80
N LEU A 33 21.20 20.79 -5.66
CA LEU A 33 21.13 19.53 -6.38
C LEU A 33 22.31 19.36 -7.35
N ALA A 34 22.73 20.41 -8.04
CA ALA A 34 23.89 20.36 -8.92
C ALA A 34 25.19 20.08 -8.15
N ALA A 35 25.42 20.74 -7.01
CA ALA A 35 26.58 20.47 -6.16
C ALA A 35 26.62 19.03 -5.65
N PHE A 36 25.45 18.51 -5.25
CA PHE A 36 25.34 17.11 -4.85
C PHE A 36 25.67 16.13 -6.00
N LEU A 37 25.06 16.32 -7.16
CA LEU A 37 25.27 15.45 -8.32
C LEU A 37 26.69 15.51 -8.88
N ASP A 38 27.35 16.67 -8.82
CA ASP A 38 28.75 16.86 -9.21
C ASP A 38 29.70 16.19 -8.20
N SER A 39 29.45 16.37 -6.90
CA SER A 39 30.20 15.69 -5.83
C SER A 39 30.12 14.17 -5.99
N MET A 40 28.93 13.65 -6.26
CA MET A 40 28.73 12.23 -6.55
C MET A 40 29.46 11.76 -7.80
N ALA A 41 29.41 12.53 -8.90
CA ALA A 41 30.15 12.20 -10.12
C ALA A 41 31.67 12.20 -9.90
N LYS A 42 32.19 13.06 -9.03
CA LYS A 42 33.62 13.09 -8.70
C LYS A 42 34.03 11.99 -7.73
N GLY A 43 33.19 11.71 -6.74
CA GLY A 43 33.41 10.66 -5.74
C GLY A 43 33.26 9.25 -6.31
N HIS A 44 32.37 9.05 -7.29
CA HIS A 44 32.00 7.72 -7.81
C HIS A 44 32.13 7.57 -9.32
N GLY A 45 31.96 8.64 -10.06
CA GLY A 45 32.09 8.63 -11.51
C GLY A 45 33.54 8.59 -11.98
N LEU A 46 33.71 8.28 -13.27
CA LEU A 46 35.02 8.07 -13.89
C LEU A 46 35.79 9.39 -14.14
N SER A 47 35.33 10.52 -13.60
CA SER A 47 36.01 11.81 -13.78
C SER A 47 37.24 11.96 -12.90
N GLU A 48 37.22 11.43 -11.66
CA GLU A 48 38.30 11.61 -10.67
C GLU A 48 38.63 10.37 -9.84
N ASN A 49 37.74 9.36 -9.73
CA ASN A 49 38.02 8.14 -8.96
C ASN A 49 38.52 6.98 -9.85
N GLY A 50 39.53 6.25 -9.36
CA GLY A 50 40.17 5.13 -10.05
C GLY A 50 39.54 3.75 -9.75
N THR A 51 38.59 3.68 -8.81
CA THR A 51 37.91 2.44 -8.41
C THR A 51 36.43 2.50 -8.76
N VAL A 52 35.92 1.50 -9.48
CA VAL A 52 34.48 1.28 -9.65
C VAL A 52 33.98 0.56 -8.40
N ASP A 53 32.94 1.12 -7.79
CA ASP A 53 32.30 0.59 -6.58
C ASP A 53 30.84 0.28 -6.91
N ASP A 54 30.27 -0.74 -6.26
CA ASP A 54 28.96 -1.30 -6.60
C ASP A 54 27.79 -0.44 -6.04
N ASP A 55 28.03 0.43 -5.05
CA ASP A 55 26.97 1.29 -4.45
C ASP A 55 27.44 2.72 -4.05
N PRO A 56 27.15 3.74 -4.88
CA PRO A 56 27.57 5.12 -4.62
C PRO A 56 26.75 5.83 -3.54
N VAL A 57 25.49 5.46 -3.32
CA VAL A 57 24.62 6.14 -2.34
C VAL A 57 24.93 5.68 -0.93
N VAL A 58 25.23 4.39 -0.75
CA VAL A 58 25.57 3.81 0.56
C VAL A 58 26.89 4.36 1.11
N ARG A 59 27.85 4.73 0.25
CA ARG A 59 29.17 5.22 0.69
C ARG A 59 29.28 6.72 0.94
N LEU A 60 28.43 7.54 0.31
CA LEU A 60 28.41 8.99 0.60
C LEU A 60 28.05 9.28 2.07
N GLY A 61 27.53 8.28 2.80
CA GLY A 61 27.21 8.42 4.21
C GLY A 61 26.28 9.61 4.42
N LEU A 62 25.26 9.72 3.56
CA LEU A 62 24.41 10.90 3.46
C LEU A 62 23.87 11.22 4.86
N PRO A 63 24.24 12.38 5.41
CA PRO A 63 23.91 12.68 6.79
C PRO A 63 22.40 12.81 6.97
N GLY A 64 21.92 12.50 8.17
CA GLY A 64 20.49 12.51 8.51
C GLY A 64 19.85 13.85 8.14
N GLY A 65 18.99 13.85 7.11
CA GLY A 65 18.30 15.03 6.58
C GLY A 65 18.67 15.41 5.14
N LEU A 66 19.88 15.06 4.66
CA LEU A 66 20.21 15.29 3.24
C LEU A 66 19.43 14.32 2.34
N ASP A 67 19.18 13.10 2.80
CA ASP A 67 18.33 12.13 2.10
C ASP A 67 16.89 12.61 1.97
N ASP A 68 16.34 13.23 3.01
CA ASP A 68 14.97 13.76 3.01
C ASP A 68 14.86 14.96 2.06
N LEU A 69 15.87 15.84 2.06
CA LEU A 69 15.97 16.91 1.09
C LEU A 69 16.02 16.35 -0.33
N LEU A 70 16.95 15.43 -0.62
CA LEU A 70 17.12 14.91 -1.97
C LEU A 70 15.87 14.14 -2.43
N THR A 71 15.23 13.41 -1.52
CA THR A 71 13.92 12.78 -1.73
C THR A 71 12.87 13.82 -2.12
N CYS A 72 12.79 14.94 -1.39
CA CYS A 72 11.90 16.05 -1.68
C CYS A 72 12.21 16.73 -3.03
N LEU A 73 13.47 17.11 -3.26
CA LEU A 73 13.94 17.77 -4.48
C LEU A 73 13.74 16.89 -5.72
N MET A 74 13.93 15.58 -5.57
CA MET A 74 13.70 14.59 -6.62
C MET A 74 12.24 14.13 -6.73
N GLY A 75 11.35 14.65 -5.87
CA GLY A 75 9.91 14.39 -5.91
C GLY A 75 9.56 12.94 -5.61
N TYR A 76 10.44 12.23 -4.90
CA TYR A 76 10.18 10.88 -4.43
C TYR A 76 9.45 10.93 -3.09
N THR A 77 8.58 9.94 -2.85
CA THR A 77 7.85 9.80 -1.58
C THR A 77 8.56 8.88 -0.59
N THR A 78 9.57 8.14 -1.06
CA THR A 78 10.42 7.25 -0.28
C THR A 78 11.85 7.76 -0.25
N ARG A 79 12.59 7.40 0.81
CA ARG A 79 14.03 7.68 0.89
C ARG A 79 14.71 7.29 -0.42
N ILE A 80 15.44 8.24 -0.98
CA ILE A 80 16.25 8.04 -2.18
C ILE A 80 17.13 6.80 -2.05
N THR A 81 17.05 5.89 -3.02
CA THR A 81 17.96 4.75 -3.18
C THR A 81 18.91 4.98 -4.36
N ALA A 82 19.98 4.20 -4.45
CA ALA A 82 20.90 4.24 -5.59
C ALA A 82 20.18 4.03 -6.93
N ASP A 83 19.20 3.14 -6.97
CA ASP A 83 18.47 2.83 -8.21
C ASP A 83 17.48 3.94 -8.58
N LEU A 84 16.72 4.48 -7.62
CA LEU A 84 15.84 5.63 -7.87
C LEU A 84 16.62 6.85 -8.38
N LEU A 85 17.82 7.06 -7.84
CA LEU A 85 18.72 8.11 -8.30
C LEU A 85 19.24 7.84 -9.73
N ARG A 86 19.68 6.60 -10.02
CA ARG A 86 20.13 6.21 -11.38
C ARG A 86 19.01 6.36 -12.41
N GLU A 87 17.78 6.02 -12.05
CA GLU A 87 16.60 6.21 -12.91
C GLU A 87 16.27 7.68 -13.12
N GLY A 88 16.27 8.49 -12.06
CA GLY A 88 16.07 9.94 -12.16
C GLY A 88 17.13 10.61 -13.04
N LEU A 89 18.39 10.23 -12.86
CA LEU A 89 19.51 10.69 -13.71
C LEU A 89 19.32 10.26 -15.17
N TYR A 90 18.95 9.01 -15.43
CA TYR A 90 18.69 8.54 -16.77
C TYR A 90 17.57 9.31 -17.46
N LEU A 91 16.42 9.49 -16.78
CA LEU A 91 15.29 10.26 -17.32
C LEU A 91 15.70 11.69 -17.64
N ALA A 92 16.38 12.37 -16.72
CA ALA A 92 16.87 13.73 -16.95
C ALA A 92 17.88 13.79 -18.11
N LEU A 93 18.80 12.81 -18.21
CA LEU A 93 19.77 12.71 -19.31
C LEU A 93 19.10 12.56 -20.67
N THR A 94 18.05 11.74 -20.78
CA THR A 94 17.31 11.57 -22.05
C THR A 94 16.63 12.87 -22.47
N GLN A 95 16.09 13.64 -21.51
CA GLN A 95 15.51 14.96 -21.79
C GLN A 95 16.57 15.99 -22.21
N VAL A 96 17.72 16.02 -21.54
CA VAL A 96 18.86 16.89 -21.93
C VAL A 96 19.39 16.50 -23.31
N ALA A 97 19.46 15.20 -23.62
CA ALA A 97 19.90 14.71 -24.92
C ALA A 97 18.93 15.11 -26.05
N ALA A 98 17.62 15.08 -25.80
CA ALA A 98 16.62 15.51 -26.77
C ALA A 98 16.66 17.04 -27.03
N ASP A 99 17.00 17.86 -26.03
CA ASP A 99 17.01 19.31 -26.13
C ASP A 99 18.23 19.86 -26.92
N GLN A 100 17.97 20.48 -28.07
CA GLN A 100 19.00 21.07 -28.93
C GLN A 100 19.76 22.24 -28.28
N SER A 101 19.07 23.08 -27.49
CA SER A 101 19.68 24.19 -26.77
C SER A 101 20.64 23.66 -25.70
N ALA A 102 20.20 22.64 -24.94
CA ALA A 102 21.02 21.99 -23.94
C ALA A 102 22.28 21.35 -24.55
N ARG A 103 22.14 20.66 -25.69
CA ARG A 103 23.27 20.12 -26.46
C ARG A 103 24.28 21.19 -26.90
N LYS A 104 23.81 22.39 -27.25
CA LYS A 104 24.67 23.53 -27.61
C LYS A 104 25.36 24.13 -26.38
N MET A 105 24.70 24.15 -25.22
CA MET A 105 25.31 24.61 -23.96
C MET A 105 26.45 23.69 -23.51
N LEU A 106 26.30 22.37 -23.69
CA LEU A 106 27.37 21.41 -23.42
C LEU A 106 28.60 21.65 -24.30
N ASN A 107 28.41 21.99 -25.58
CA ASN A 107 29.50 22.35 -26.48
C ASN A 107 29.14 23.49 -27.43
N LYS A 108 29.68 24.69 -27.12
CA LYS A 108 29.39 25.94 -27.85
C LYS A 108 29.84 25.92 -29.31
N SER A 109 30.92 25.21 -29.65
CA SER A 109 31.46 25.20 -31.02
C SER A 109 30.63 24.30 -31.95
N ARG A 110 30.13 23.18 -31.43
CA ARG A 110 29.26 22.26 -32.14
C ARG A 110 28.36 21.53 -31.13
N PRO A 111 27.02 21.65 -31.25
CA PRO A 111 26.11 20.89 -30.40
C PRO A 111 26.45 19.40 -30.43
N LEU A 112 26.46 18.76 -29.26
CA LEU A 112 26.66 17.31 -29.17
C LEU A 112 25.51 16.58 -29.89
N SER A 113 25.73 15.33 -30.34
CA SER A 113 24.62 14.46 -30.74
C SER A 113 23.89 13.96 -29.48
N GLU A 114 22.66 13.47 -29.63
CA GLU A 114 21.90 12.89 -28.52
C GLU A 114 22.66 11.72 -27.87
N GLU A 115 23.18 10.83 -28.72
CA GLU A 115 24.05 9.73 -28.32
C GLU A 115 25.31 10.21 -27.58
N ALA A 116 25.93 11.31 -28.00
CA ALA A 116 27.11 11.86 -27.34
C ALA A 116 26.79 12.46 -25.95
N VAL A 117 25.59 13.01 -25.75
CA VAL A 117 25.13 13.47 -24.42
C VAL A 117 24.87 12.27 -23.51
N LEU A 118 24.18 11.25 -24.00
CA LEU A 118 23.92 10.02 -23.24
C LEU A 118 25.23 9.33 -22.88
N LEU A 119 26.18 9.24 -23.81
CA LEU A 119 27.52 8.72 -23.57
C LEU A 119 28.26 9.55 -22.51
N LEU A 120 28.25 10.88 -22.63
CA LEU A 120 28.87 11.79 -21.66
C LEU A 120 28.30 11.55 -20.25
N GLY A 121 26.97 11.52 -20.09
CA GLY A 121 26.32 11.25 -18.81
C GLY A 121 26.61 9.85 -18.27
N GLN A 122 26.62 8.85 -19.16
CA GLN A 122 26.92 7.47 -18.81
C GLN A 122 28.33 7.33 -18.24
N ILE A 123 29.33 7.98 -18.86
CA ILE A 123 30.71 8.01 -18.37
C ILE A 123 30.79 8.81 -17.07
N TYR A 124 30.14 9.98 -17.03
CA TYR A 124 30.30 10.95 -15.96
C TYR A 124 29.78 10.44 -14.61
N TRP A 125 28.64 9.75 -14.61
CA TRP A 125 28.05 9.14 -13.41
C TRP A 125 28.23 7.62 -13.31
N ASN A 126 28.95 7.00 -14.25
CA ASN A 126 29.12 5.55 -14.34
C ASN A 126 27.76 4.79 -14.34
N ILE A 127 26.81 5.22 -15.16
CA ILE A 127 25.46 4.63 -15.20
C ILE A 127 25.45 3.39 -16.09
N GLU A 128 24.98 2.27 -15.57
CA GLU A 128 24.90 1.03 -16.34
C GLU A 128 23.70 1.02 -17.29
N ALA A 129 23.90 0.55 -18.51
CA ALA A 129 22.79 0.27 -19.42
C ALA A 129 22.04 -1.00 -18.98
N SER A 130 20.72 -0.91 -18.91
CA SER A 130 19.80 -2.01 -18.63
C SER A 130 18.66 -2.03 -19.65
N GLU A 131 17.69 -2.92 -19.47
CA GLU A 131 16.45 -2.85 -20.24
C GLU A 131 15.68 -1.56 -19.95
N ALA A 132 15.60 -1.16 -18.67
CA ALA A 132 15.01 0.12 -18.26
C ALA A 132 15.78 1.34 -18.78
N ARG A 133 17.10 1.20 -19.00
CA ARG A 133 17.99 2.27 -19.51
C ARG A 133 18.47 2.00 -20.93
N SER A 134 17.52 1.71 -21.81
CA SER A 134 17.76 1.22 -23.17
C SER A 134 18.41 2.21 -24.13
N LEU A 135 18.39 3.51 -23.83
CA LEU A 135 19.02 4.51 -24.68
C LEU A 135 20.53 4.69 -24.39
N LEU A 136 21.04 4.09 -23.32
CA LEU A 136 22.46 4.21 -22.97
C LEU A 136 23.36 3.48 -23.99
N PRO A 137 24.34 4.17 -24.62
CA PRO A 137 25.10 3.61 -25.74
C PRO A 137 25.99 2.42 -25.36
N ILE A 138 26.56 2.42 -24.15
CA ILE A 138 27.46 1.35 -23.73
C ILE A 138 26.66 0.26 -23.04
N ARG A 139 26.50 -0.87 -23.75
CA ARG A 139 25.79 -2.04 -23.27
C ARG A 139 26.71 -3.03 -22.57
N PRO A 140 26.26 -3.71 -21.49
CA PRO A 140 26.95 -4.88 -20.97
C PRO A 140 26.95 -6.00 -22.03
N HIS A 141 27.95 -6.88 -21.98
CA HIS A 141 28.05 -8.01 -22.92
C HIS A 141 28.12 -9.35 -22.19
N VAL A 142 27.68 -10.42 -22.85
CA VAL A 142 27.78 -11.78 -22.31
C VAL A 142 29.09 -12.40 -22.78
N GLY A 143 30.03 -12.56 -21.85
CA GLY A 143 31.31 -13.25 -22.08
C GLY A 143 31.34 -14.56 -21.31
N GLY A 144 31.39 -15.71 -21.99
CA GLY A 144 31.49 -17.02 -21.34
C GLY A 144 30.27 -17.45 -20.51
N GLY A 145 29.05 -17.03 -20.91
CA GLY A 145 27.81 -17.40 -20.22
C GLY A 145 27.51 -16.60 -18.94
N ARG A 146 28.32 -15.58 -18.62
CA ARG A 146 28.04 -14.58 -17.58
C ARG A 146 27.96 -13.20 -18.20
N LEU A 147 27.08 -12.36 -17.66
CA LEU A 147 27.09 -10.92 -17.92
C LEU A 147 28.40 -10.36 -17.37
N VAL A 148 29.23 -9.84 -18.27
CA VAL A 148 30.46 -9.14 -17.91
C VAL A 148 30.23 -7.66 -18.23
N ALA A 149 30.31 -6.81 -17.19
CA ALA A 149 30.25 -5.36 -17.35
C ALA A 149 31.29 -4.93 -18.40
N ARG A 150 30.87 -4.18 -19.42
CA ARG A 150 31.82 -3.63 -20.39
C ARG A 150 32.50 -2.42 -19.76
N ASP A 151 33.83 -2.36 -19.91
CA ASP A 151 34.57 -1.10 -19.79
C ASP A 151 33.89 -0.02 -20.64
N ILE A 152 33.70 1.17 -20.07
CA ILE A 152 33.15 2.34 -20.74
C ILE A 152 34.30 3.11 -21.42
N PRO A 153 34.50 3.04 -22.76
CA PRO A 153 35.51 3.85 -23.44
C PRO A 153 34.99 5.26 -23.74
N VAL A 154 35.88 6.27 -23.62
CA VAL A 154 35.62 7.66 -24.04
C VAL A 154 36.31 7.94 -25.38
N PRO A 155 35.69 8.67 -26.34
CA PRO A 155 36.31 8.97 -27.64
C PRO A 155 37.37 10.08 -27.54
N GLY A 156 38.61 9.81 -27.97
CA GLY A 156 39.60 10.83 -28.37
C GLY A 156 40.84 11.00 -27.48
N SER A 157 42.00 10.71 -28.08
CA SER A 157 43.40 10.93 -27.63
C SER A 157 44.03 9.89 -26.68
N THR A 158 45.23 9.45 -27.06
CA THR A 158 46.02 8.35 -26.49
C THR A 158 46.79 8.69 -25.21
N ALA A 159 46.46 9.81 -24.53
CA ALA A 159 47.25 10.31 -23.41
C ALA A 159 46.45 10.68 -22.14
N ASP A 160 45.14 10.46 -22.11
CA ASP A 160 44.29 10.82 -20.97
C ASP A 160 43.98 9.60 -20.07
N PHE A 161 43.91 9.83 -18.76
CA PHE A 161 43.44 8.84 -17.78
C PHE A 161 42.03 8.35 -18.10
N ALA A 162 41.22 9.27 -18.63
CA ALA A 162 39.85 9.02 -19.07
C ALA A 162 39.76 8.12 -20.33
N THR A 163 40.85 7.91 -21.09
CA THR A 163 40.81 7.23 -22.40
C THR A 163 41.48 5.85 -22.42
N MET A 164 42.05 5.39 -21.30
CA MET A 164 42.74 4.10 -21.22
C MET A 164 41.76 2.91 -21.08
N ARG A 165 42.11 1.69 -21.50
CA ARG A 165 41.36 0.47 -21.10
C ARG A 165 41.56 0.20 -19.60
N TRP A 166 40.58 -0.38 -18.90
CA TRP A 166 40.63 -0.63 -17.45
C TRP A 166 41.92 -1.29 -16.99
N THR A 167 42.30 -2.36 -17.69
CA THR A 167 43.53 -3.12 -17.44
C THR A 167 44.81 -2.31 -17.61
N ALA A 168 44.81 -1.27 -18.44
CA ALA A 168 45.95 -0.37 -18.60
C ALA A 168 45.98 0.71 -17.50
N ARG A 169 44.82 1.09 -16.93
CA ARG A 169 44.70 2.09 -15.84
C ARG A 169 45.17 1.52 -14.50
N ALA A 170 44.70 0.33 -14.12
CA ALA A 170 45.05 -0.33 -12.86
C ALA A 170 46.57 -0.60 -12.71
N ASN A 171 47.29 -0.66 -13.84
CA ASN A 171 48.73 -0.92 -13.89
C ASN A 171 49.61 0.35 -13.93
N ARG A 172 49.02 1.55 -13.97
CA ARG A 172 49.78 2.82 -14.07
C ARG A 172 49.95 3.46 -12.69
N LYS A 173 51.17 3.51 -12.17
CA LYS A 173 51.51 4.31 -10.97
C LYS A 173 51.45 5.79 -11.34
N CYS A 174 50.50 6.55 -10.79
CA CYS A 174 50.21 7.89 -11.27
C CYS A 174 50.91 8.98 -10.48
N SER A 175 51.86 9.65 -11.15
CA SER A 175 52.39 10.95 -10.74
C SER A 175 52.33 11.90 -11.95
N GLY A 176 51.26 12.69 -12.06
CA GLY A 176 51.17 13.80 -13.02
C GLY A 176 49.74 14.18 -13.44
N LYS A 177 49.35 15.44 -13.22
CA LYS A 177 48.09 16.05 -13.69
C LYS A 177 48.21 16.44 -15.19
N SER A 178 47.37 15.93 -16.10
CA SER A 178 46.82 16.66 -17.27
C SER A 178 45.92 15.77 -18.17
N ALA A 179 44.98 16.43 -18.89
CA ALA A 179 44.15 16.00 -20.05
C ALA A 179 42.61 15.95 -19.89
N GLY A 180 42.02 15.89 -18.69
CA GLY A 180 40.56 15.79 -18.50
C GLY A 180 39.73 17.09 -18.41
N GLN A 181 40.31 18.28 -18.62
CA GLN A 181 39.64 19.55 -18.30
C GLN A 181 38.41 19.85 -19.18
N GLY A 182 38.46 19.53 -20.47
CA GLY A 182 37.32 19.72 -21.37
C GLY A 182 36.13 18.85 -20.97
N PHE A 183 36.39 17.58 -20.63
CA PHE A 183 35.40 16.64 -20.16
C PHE A 183 34.78 17.08 -18.82
N ARG A 184 35.59 17.51 -17.85
CA ARG A 184 35.07 18.02 -16.56
C ARG A 184 34.19 19.25 -16.73
N LYS A 185 34.57 20.20 -17.59
CA LYS A 185 33.73 21.37 -17.90
C LYS A 185 32.42 20.99 -18.59
N GLN A 186 32.43 19.99 -19.45
CA GLN A 186 31.22 19.45 -20.08
C GLN A 186 30.33 18.74 -19.06
N GLY A 187 30.92 17.90 -18.20
CA GLY A 187 30.23 17.21 -17.10
C GLY A 187 29.60 18.17 -16.11
N ALA A 188 30.32 19.21 -15.69
CA ALA A 188 29.78 20.25 -14.81
C ALA A 188 28.56 20.97 -15.41
N ARG A 189 28.60 21.33 -16.70
CA ARG A 189 27.41 21.89 -17.37
C ARG A 189 26.27 20.88 -17.46
N LEU A 190 26.60 19.62 -17.73
CA LEU A 190 25.62 18.54 -17.79
C LEU A 190 24.92 18.34 -16.45
N VAL A 191 25.65 18.41 -15.34
CA VAL A 191 25.10 18.34 -13.98
C VAL A 191 24.05 19.42 -13.74
N VAL A 192 24.36 20.69 -14.09
CA VAL A 192 23.42 21.79 -13.88
C VAL A 192 22.17 21.63 -14.75
N LEU A 193 22.33 21.20 -16.01
CA LEU A 193 21.22 20.94 -16.92
C LEU A 193 20.34 19.78 -16.42
N VAL A 194 20.95 18.71 -15.92
CA VAL A 194 20.25 17.58 -15.31
C VAL A 194 19.49 18.02 -14.06
N ALA A 195 20.11 18.82 -13.18
CA ALA A 195 19.44 19.37 -12.00
C ALA A 195 18.22 20.22 -12.37
N GLN A 196 18.32 21.08 -13.39
CA GLN A 196 17.17 21.85 -13.91
C GLN A 196 16.05 20.94 -14.41
N ARG A 197 16.36 19.81 -15.07
CA ARG A 197 15.35 18.85 -15.54
C ARG A 197 14.66 18.11 -14.42
N ILE A 198 15.42 17.69 -13.42
CA ILE A 198 14.87 17.03 -12.24
C ILE A 198 13.92 17.99 -11.52
N LEU A 199 14.28 19.28 -11.42
CA LEU A 199 13.48 20.29 -10.71
C LEU A 199 12.38 20.93 -11.56
N ALA A 200 12.28 20.62 -12.85
CA ALA A 200 11.29 21.23 -13.74
C ALA A 200 9.86 20.94 -13.25
N GLY A 201 9.11 22.00 -12.93
CA GLY A 201 7.74 21.90 -12.41
C GLY A 201 7.63 21.74 -10.89
N ARG A 202 8.73 21.94 -10.14
CA ARG A 202 8.78 21.83 -8.68
C ARG A 202 9.09 23.18 -8.04
N THR A 203 8.64 23.36 -6.79
CA THR A 203 8.92 24.56 -6.00
C THR A 203 10.43 24.64 -5.73
N THR A 204 11.04 25.80 -5.97
CA THR A 204 12.49 26.03 -5.82
C THR A 204 12.90 26.54 -4.44
N ALA A 205 11.94 26.82 -3.56
CA ALA A 205 12.21 27.28 -2.21
C ALA A 205 12.76 26.15 -1.34
N LEU A 206 13.98 26.33 -0.83
CA LEU A 206 14.56 25.44 0.16
C LEU A 206 14.14 25.88 1.56
N ASP A 207 13.10 25.25 2.09
CA ASP A 207 12.75 25.40 3.51
C ASP A 207 13.47 24.29 4.30
N GLY A 208 14.69 24.56 4.78
CA GLY A 208 15.51 23.58 5.49
C GLY A 208 16.80 24.16 6.09
N PRO A 209 17.59 23.36 6.85
CA PRO A 209 18.77 23.81 7.60
C PRO A 209 20.04 23.95 6.72
N VAL A 210 19.85 24.41 5.48
CA VAL A 210 20.93 24.65 4.52
C VAL A 210 21.46 26.05 4.73
N SER A 211 22.73 26.15 5.10
CA SER A 211 23.42 27.44 5.12
C SER A 211 24.37 27.52 3.93
N ALA A 212 24.19 28.56 3.11
CA ALA A 212 25.18 28.97 2.14
C ALA A 212 26.25 29.80 2.85
N SER A 213 27.53 29.46 2.66
CA SER A 213 28.65 30.29 3.09
C SER A 213 29.35 30.92 1.89
N VAL A 214 29.47 32.25 1.93
CA VAL A 214 30.24 33.06 0.98
C VAL A 214 31.48 33.56 1.71
N THR A 215 32.67 33.32 1.15
CA THR A 215 33.91 33.90 1.69
C THR A 215 34.03 35.37 1.30
N GLU A 216 34.44 36.22 2.25
CA GLU A 216 34.35 37.70 2.21
C GLU A 216 35.05 38.38 1.03
N ASP A 217 35.97 37.72 0.32
CA ASP A 217 36.80 38.37 -0.71
C ASP A 217 36.26 38.29 -2.16
N ASP A 218 35.20 37.53 -2.46
CA ASP A 218 34.84 37.22 -3.87
C ASP A 218 33.33 37.26 -4.22
N GLU A 219 32.42 37.52 -3.26
CA GLU A 219 30.94 37.42 -3.41
C GLU A 219 30.44 36.10 -4.06
N ARG A 220 31.28 35.06 -4.10
CA ARG A 220 30.99 33.77 -4.75
C ARG A 220 30.72 32.69 -3.72
N LEU A 221 29.66 31.92 -3.96
CA LEU A 221 29.36 30.72 -3.20
C LEU A 221 30.45 29.67 -3.45
N ARG A 222 31.20 29.30 -2.41
CA ARG A 222 32.31 28.32 -2.51
C ARG A 222 31.98 26.97 -1.88
N SER A 223 31.12 26.96 -0.87
CA SER A 223 30.66 25.73 -0.26
C SER A 223 29.24 25.86 0.25
N LEU A 224 28.57 24.70 0.32
CA LEU A 224 27.25 24.54 0.91
C LEU A 224 27.44 23.76 2.21
N THR A 225 27.08 24.39 3.33
CA THR A 225 27.19 23.76 4.64
C THR A 225 25.81 23.33 5.12
N TRP A 226 25.65 22.03 5.30
CA TRP A 226 24.47 21.43 5.91
C TRP A 226 24.69 21.28 7.40
N THR A 227 23.75 21.76 8.20
CA THR A 227 23.73 21.55 9.65
C THR A 227 22.55 20.70 10.02
N TRP A 228 22.74 19.69 10.86
CA TRP A 228 21.64 18.92 11.43
C TRP A 228 21.95 18.51 12.87
N ASP A 229 20.89 18.30 13.63
CA ASP A 229 20.98 17.66 14.94
C ASP A 229 21.06 16.15 14.72
N GLU A 230 22.14 15.53 15.18
CA GLU A 230 22.19 14.08 15.27
C GLU A 230 21.10 13.62 16.23
N PRO A 231 20.22 12.69 15.82
CA PRO A 231 19.30 12.08 16.77
C PRO A 231 20.13 11.37 17.85
N ASP A 232 19.87 11.66 19.12
CA ASP A 232 20.58 11.05 20.26
C ASP A 232 20.65 9.52 20.10
N ALA A 233 21.85 9.00 19.81
CA ALA A 233 22.11 7.57 19.55
C ALA A 233 21.97 6.67 20.80
N ARG A 234 21.27 7.13 21.84
CA ARG A 234 20.96 6.40 23.06
C ARG A 234 19.48 6.55 23.43
N SER A 235 18.58 6.25 22.49
CA SER A 235 17.14 6.07 22.76
C SER A 235 16.43 5.25 21.66
N GLU A 236 17.01 4.15 21.18
CA GLU A 236 16.22 3.06 20.54
C GLU A 236 15.60 2.14 21.61
N THR A 237 15.14 2.72 22.71
CA THR A 237 14.17 2.04 23.57
C THR A 237 12.83 2.38 22.95
N LEU A 238 12.12 1.39 22.40
CA LEU A 238 10.69 1.38 22.09
C LEU A 238 10.01 2.71 22.45
N VAL A 239 10.12 3.71 21.56
CA VAL A 239 9.30 4.90 21.65
C VAL A 239 7.93 4.37 21.25
N ASN A 240 7.14 4.01 22.27
CA ASN A 240 5.71 3.85 22.09
C ASN A 240 5.24 5.04 21.25
N PRO A 241 4.40 4.83 20.22
CA PRO A 241 3.76 5.96 19.55
C PRO A 241 3.17 6.87 20.62
N PRO A 242 3.27 8.21 20.49
CA PRO A 242 2.75 9.11 21.50
C PRO A 242 1.35 8.65 21.85
N SER A 243 1.10 8.41 23.13
CA SER A 243 -0.18 7.93 23.59
C SER A 243 -1.20 9.05 23.41
N TRP A 244 -1.75 9.18 22.21
CA TRP A 244 -2.90 10.02 21.90
C TRP A 244 -4.20 9.40 22.44
N ARG A 245 -4.13 8.75 23.62
CA ARG A 245 -5.33 8.40 24.38
C ARG A 245 -5.89 9.70 24.93
N GLY A 246 -7.17 9.93 24.67
CA GLY A 246 -7.94 11.08 25.14
C GLY A 246 -7.66 11.41 26.60
N LYS A 247 -6.79 12.39 26.80
CA LYS A 247 -6.72 13.21 27.99
C LYS A 247 -6.93 14.64 27.52
N ASP A 248 -8.07 15.16 27.95
CA ASP A 248 -8.46 16.55 28.14
C ASP A 248 -7.94 17.61 27.16
N THR A 249 -8.93 18.34 26.65
CA THR A 249 -9.00 19.30 25.55
C THR A 249 -8.18 20.58 25.65
N ASP A 250 -7.03 20.62 26.33
CA ASP A 250 -6.43 21.92 26.70
C ASP A 250 -5.00 22.20 26.20
N ASP A 251 -4.43 21.40 25.29
CA ASP A 251 -3.13 21.76 24.68
C ASP A 251 -3.10 21.51 23.16
N VAL A 252 -3.83 22.36 22.42
CA VAL A 252 -3.74 22.44 20.96
C VAL A 252 -2.71 23.50 20.60
N THR A 253 -1.46 23.09 20.40
CA THR A 253 -0.55 23.83 19.53
C THR A 253 -1.06 23.69 18.09
N GLY A 254 -1.20 24.83 17.38
CA GLY A 254 -1.93 24.95 16.11
C GLY A 254 -1.33 24.25 14.88
N ASP A 255 -0.27 23.45 15.03
CA ASP A 255 0.54 22.96 13.92
C ASP A 255 0.27 21.49 13.52
N ALA A 256 -0.45 20.70 14.34
CA ALA A 256 -0.72 19.30 14.01
C ALA A 256 -1.85 19.17 12.98
N PRO A 257 -1.79 18.23 12.00
CA PRO A 257 -2.85 18.04 11.01
C PRO A 257 -4.19 17.61 11.65
N ILE A 258 -5.32 18.00 11.07
CA ILE A 258 -6.61 17.40 11.41
C ILE A 258 -6.61 16.00 10.83
N TYR A 259 -6.80 14.98 11.67
CA TYR A 259 -6.83 13.60 11.25
C TYR A 259 -8.18 12.95 11.60
N ILE A 260 -8.89 12.45 10.60
CA ILE A 260 -10.18 11.74 10.76
C ILE A 260 -10.05 10.34 10.16
N GLY A 261 -10.24 9.30 10.96
CA GLY A 261 -10.19 7.91 10.50
C GLY A 261 -9.24 7.04 11.33
N PRO A 262 -9.04 5.77 10.93
CA PRO A 262 -8.11 4.85 11.58
C PRO A 262 -6.68 5.06 11.10
N LEU A 263 -5.73 5.16 12.04
CA LEU A 263 -4.31 5.39 11.75
C LEU A 263 -3.78 4.39 10.71
N PRO A 264 -3.14 4.86 9.63
CA PRO A 264 -2.55 3.97 8.64
C PRO A 264 -1.30 3.31 9.24
N ASP A 265 -1.23 2.00 9.14
CA ASP A 265 0.00 1.24 9.40
C ASP A 265 0.17 0.21 8.28
N VAL A 266 1.32 0.26 7.59
CA VAL A 266 1.73 -0.75 6.61
C VAL A 266 2.84 -1.66 7.12
N GLY A 267 3.37 -1.38 8.32
CA GLY A 267 4.52 -2.05 8.89
C GLY A 267 5.84 -1.80 8.13
N PRO A 268 6.97 -2.27 8.67
CA PRO A 268 8.29 -2.12 8.04
C PRO A 268 8.46 -2.99 6.78
N GLY A 269 7.53 -3.90 6.49
CA GLY A 269 7.60 -4.87 5.39
C GLY A 269 6.85 -4.46 4.12
N TYR A 270 6.45 -3.19 3.99
CA TYR A 270 5.78 -2.73 2.76
C TYR A 270 6.74 -2.76 1.56
N GLN A 271 6.33 -3.45 0.50
CA GLN A 271 7.02 -3.43 -0.78
C GLN A 271 6.48 -2.29 -1.64
N SER A 272 7.35 -1.32 -1.96
CA SER A 272 7.04 -0.25 -2.90
C SER A 272 6.67 -0.80 -4.27
N ARG A 273 5.68 -0.17 -4.89
CA ARG A 273 5.09 -0.63 -6.15
C ARG A 273 5.19 0.42 -7.22
N PHE A 274 5.25 -0.01 -8.48
CA PHE A 274 5.22 0.91 -9.60
C PHE A 274 3.99 1.85 -9.59
N VAL A 275 2.82 1.34 -9.18
CA VAL A 275 1.59 2.14 -9.10
C VAL A 275 1.69 3.27 -8.06
N ASP A 276 2.52 3.13 -7.03
CA ASP A 276 2.72 4.19 -6.02
C ASP A 276 3.39 5.41 -6.68
N PHE A 277 4.38 5.15 -7.55
CA PHE A 277 5.05 6.17 -8.35
C PHE A 277 4.09 6.82 -9.37
N GLU A 278 3.27 6.02 -10.06
CA GLU A 278 2.31 6.55 -11.05
C GLU A 278 1.30 7.50 -10.41
N ILE A 279 0.78 7.15 -9.23
CA ILE A 279 -0.15 7.99 -8.47
C ILE A 279 0.54 9.29 -8.05
N GLY A 280 1.77 9.22 -7.51
CA GLY A 280 2.56 10.39 -7.14
C GLY A 280 2.84 11.31 -8.32
N HIS A 281 3.29 10.74 -9.45
CA HIS A 281 3.55 11.47 -10.69
C HIS A 281 2.30 12.16 -11.23
N HIS A 282 1.17 11.47 -11.21
CA HIS A 282 -0.11 12.04 -11.64
C HIS A 282 -0.52 13.22 -10.77
N TRP A 283 -0.44 13.10 -9.45
CA TRP A 283 -0.72 14.24 -8.57
C TRP A 283 0.24 15.40 -8.78
N ALA A 284 1.50 15.16 -9.13
CA ALA A 284 2.46 16.22 -9.40
C ALA A 284 2.19 16.97 -10.73
N THR A 285 1.70 16.28 -11.76
CA THR A 285 1.65 16.80 -13.14
C THR A 285 0.25 17.11 -13.66
N SER A 286 -0.79 16.52 -13.06
CA SER A 286 -2.18 16.64 -13.51
C SER A 286 -2.97 17.72 -12.75
N GLY A 287 -3.87 18.37 -13.48
CA GLY A 287 -4.89 19.27 -12.91
C GLY A 287 -6.09 18.54 -12.32
N GLU A 288 -6.32 17.27 -12.70
CA GLU A 288 -7.28 16.38 -12.04
C GLU A 288 -6.51 15.51 -11.05
N ARG A 289 -6.87 15.57 -9.76
CA ARG A 289 -6.19 14.89 -8.65
C ARG A 289 -7.05 13.88 -7.91
N ARG A 290 -8.22 13.53 -8.45
CA ARG A 290 -8.96 12.33 -8.02
C ARG A 290 -8.36 11.11 -8.69
N VAL A 291 -7.95 10.17 -7.86
CA VAL A 291 -7.38 8.91 -8.28
C VAL A 291 -8.28 7.78 -7.84
N TRP A 292 -8.56 6.87 -8.77
CA TRP A 292 -9.19 5.59 -8.52
C TRP A 292 -8.15 4.49 -8.66
N LEU A 293 -7.84 3.82 -7.56
CA LEU A 293 -7.03 2.60 -7.58
C LEU A 293 -7.95 1.39 -7.63
N THR A 294 -8.02 0.78 -8.82
CA THR A 294 -8.86 -0.39 -9.11
C THR A 294 -8.04 -1.67 -9.11
N GLY A 295 -8.70 -2.83 -9.12
CA GLY A 295 -8.02 -4.12 -9.28
C GLY A 295 -8.67 -5.23 -8.47
N GLY A 296 -8.25 -6.46 -8.74
CA GLY A 296 -8.70 -7.64 -8.02
C GLY A 296 -8.51 -7.54 -6.49
N PRO A 297 -9.31 -8.29 -5.71
CA PRO A 297 -9.14 -8.37 -4.26
C PRO A 297 -7.75 -8.89 -3.89
N GLY A 298 -7.16 -8.39 -2.80
CA GLY A 298 -5.84 -8.84 -2.31
C GLY A 298 -4.62 -8.39 -3.13
N LEU A 299 -4.81 -7.53 -4.14
CA LEU A 299 -3.71 -6.91 -4.90
C LEU A 299 -3.09 -5.69 -4.20
N GLY A 300 -3.22 -5.55 -2.87
CA GLY A 300 -2.50 -4.51 -2.11
C GLY A 300 -3.02 -3.06 -2.23
N LYS A 301 -4.22 -2.83 -2.79
CA LYS A 301 -4.78 -1.47 -2.96
C LYS A 301 -4.86 -0.66 -1.66
N SER A 302 -5.41 -1.26 -0.62
CA SER A 302 -5.52 -0.62 0.70
C SER A 302 -4.15 -0.39 1.34
N TYR A 303 -3.16 -1.26 1.08
CA TYR A 303 -1.78 -1.06 1.54
C TYR A 303 -1.11 0.11 0.83
N THR A 304 -1.26 0.24 -0.49
CA THR A 304 -0.82 1.45 -1.23
C THR A 304 -1.45 2.71 -0.64
N ALA A 305 -2.76 2.69 -0.36
CA ALA A 305 -3.43 3.83 0.25
C ALA A 305 -2.89 4.16 1.65
N ARG A 306 -2.63 3.14 2.49
CA ARG A 306 -2.08 3.30 3.84
C ARG A 306 -0.67 3.89 3.76
N LYS A 307 0.16 3.39 2.85
CA LYS A 307 1.50 3.92 2.61
C LYS A 307 1.46 5.40 2.25
N ILE A 308 0.59 5.79 1.33
CA ILE A 308 0.40 7.20 0.94
C ILE A 308 -0.05 8.07 2.11
N MET A 309 -1.00 7.58 2.93
CA MET A 309 -1.47 8.31 4.11
C MET A 309 -0.39 8.41 5.20
N GLU A 310 0.40 7.37 5.39
CA GLU A 310 1.51 7.36 6.34
C GLU A 310 2.62 8.33 5.92
N ASP A 311 2.96 8.37 4.62
CA ASP A 311 3.94 9.33 4.09
C ASP A 311 3.45 10.78 4.25
N ALA A 312 2.15 11.02 4.06
CA ALA A 312 1.52 12.31 4.32
C ALA A 312 1.62 12.71 5.81
N LEU A 313 1.34 11.78 6.73
CA LEU A 313 1.46 12.00 8.19
C LEU A 313 2.89 12.30 8.64
N ARG A 314 3.90 11.66 8.04
CA ARG A 314 5.32 11.84 8.42
C ARG A 314 5.91 13.16 7.92
N THR A 315 5.31 13.77 6.90
CA THR A 315 5.83 15.00 6.31
C THR A 315 5.53 16.19 7.22
N ARG A 316 6.56 16.87 7.76
CA ARG A 316 6.40 18.02 8.68
C ARG A 316 5.82 19.29 8.04
N GLN A 317 5.85 19.39 6.71
CA GLN A 317 5.14 20.41 5.93
C GLN A 317 3.76 19.92 5.42
N GLY A 318 3.29 18.81 6.01
CA GLY A 318 2.22 17.95 5.54
C GLY A 318 0.83 18.52 5.76
N GLU A 319 -0.09 17.92 5.03
CA GLU A 319 -1.51 18.22 4.89
C GLU A 319 -2.16 18.78 6.16
N THR A 320 -2.90 19.88 6.04
CA THR A 320 -3.71 20.43 7.13
C THR A 320 -4.86 19.49 7.50
N LEU A 321 -5.34 18.68 6.55
CA LEU A 321 -6.43 17.73 6.75
C LEU A 321 -6.13 16.39 6.08
N LEU A 322 -6.29 15.32 6.85
CA LEU A 322 -6.14 13.94 6.44
C LEU A 322 -7.40 13.17 6.82
N VAL A 323 -8.04 12.53 5.84
CA VAL A 323 -9.29 11.79 6.05
C VAL A 323 -9.14 10.39 5.50
N TRP A 324 -9.40 9.39 6.32
CA TRP A 324 -9.48 7.98 5.93
C TRP A 324 -10.87 7.44 6.24
N VAL A 325 -11.57 6.97 5.22
CA VAL A 325 -12.85 6.27 5.35
C VAL A 325 -12.67 4.81 4.94
N GLU A 326 -12.80 3.89 5.89
CA GLU A 326 -12.84 2.45 5.61
C GLU A 326 -14.21 2.02 5.10
N SER A 327 -14.25 1.05 4.18
CA SER A 327 -15.44 0.59 3.47
C SER A 327 -16.36 1.74 3.09
N ALA A 328 -15.83 2.67 2.29
CA ALA A 328 -16.45 3.94 1.97
C ALA A 328 -17.75 3.74 1.15
N ASP A 329 -18.86 3.63 1.86
CA ASP A 329 -20.21 3.78 1.34
C ASP A 329 -20.75 5.20 1.58
N VAL A 330 -21.97 5.46 1.11
CA VAL A 330 -22.61 6.78 1.26
C VAL A 330 -22.73 7.20 2.74
N ALA A 331 -23.10 6.28 3.63
CA ALA A 331 -23.32 6.61 5.04
C ALA A 331 -22.01 6.88 5.78
N ALA A 332 -20.98 6.04 5.56
CA ALA A 332 -19.65 6.20 6.14
C ALA A 332 -19.00 7.52 5.69
N VAL A 333 -19.15 7.87 4.42
CA VAL A 333 -18.61 9.14 3.90
C VAL A 333 -19.36 10.35 4.47
N HIS A 334 -20.69 10.31 4.61
CA HIS A 334 -21.43 11.37 5.29
C HIS A 334 -21.00 11.58 6.74
N ASP A 335 -20.81 10.49 7.50
CA ASP A 335 -20.35 10.55 8.89
C ASP A 335 -18.94 11.15 8.99
N ALA A 336 -18.02 10.70 8.13
CA ALA A 336 -16.67 11.23 8.08
C ALA A 336 -16.65 12.72 7.70
N LEU A 337 -17.41 13.14 6.68
CA LEU A 337 -17.51 14.54 6.29
C LEU A 337 -18.15 15.40 7.39
N GLY A 338 -19.12 14.88 8.14
CA GLY A 338 -19.68 15.55 9.32
C GLY A 338 -18.59 15.87 10.35
N LYS A 339 -17.78 14.87 10.72
CA LYS A 339 -16.64 15.03 11.64
C LYS A 339 -15.58 16.01 11.13
N VAL A 340 -15.30 15.97 9.82
CA VAL A 340 -14.43 16.95 9.16
C VAL A 340 -15.00 18.36 9.31
N GLY A 341 -16.30 18.54 9.06
CA GLY A 341 -16.96 19.84 9.20
C GLY A 341 -16.90 20.40 10.62
N GLU A 342 -17.07 19.57 11.63
CA GLU A 342 -16.88 19.94 13.04
C GLU A 342 -15.44 20.37 13.33
N ALA A 343 -14.46 19.56 12.91
CA ALA A 343 -13.04 19.84 13.14
C ALA A 343 -12.55 21.11 12.42
N LEU A 344 -12.97 21.33 11.17
CA LEU A 344 -12.62 22.52 10.40
C LEU A 344 -13.18 23.81 11.04
N ARG A 345 -14.41 23.77 11.57
CA ARG A 345 -14.99 24.91 12.30
C ARG A 345 -14.26 25.20 13.60
N ALA A 346 -13.89 24.15 14.35
CA ALA A 346 -13.13 24.31 15.58
C ALA A 346 -11.79 25.01 15.34
N ARG A 347 -11.21 24.86 14.14
CA ARG A 347 -9.98 25.55 13.71
C ARG A 347 -10.21 26.86 12.94
N GLY A 348 -11.45 27.32 12.79
CA GLY A 348 -11.78 28.52 12.03
C GLY A 348 -11.52 28.42 10.52
N LEU A 349 -11.33 27.21 9.99
CA LEU A 349 -11.10 26.94 8.57
C LEU A 349 -12.39 26.82 7.76
N MET A 350 -13.54 26.77 8.44
CA MET A 350 -14.86 26.74 7.84
C MET A 350 -15.83 27.59 8.67
N PRO A 351 -16.78 28.32 8.06
CA PRO A 351 -17.77 29.11 8.80
C PRO A 351 -18.63 28.27 9.75
N THR A 352 -18.98 28.83 10.90
CA THR A 352 -19.95 28.22 11.81
C THR A 352 -21.32 28.15 11.14
N ALA A 353 -21.97 26.98 11.22
CA ALA A 353 -23.30 26.80 10.66
C ALA A 353 -24.36 27.47 11.56
N GLY A 354 -25.29 28.22 10.96
CA GLY A 354 -26.52 28.62 11.63
C GLY A 354 -27.52 27.47 11.62
N GLY A 355 -27.81 26.89 12.80
CA GLY A 355 -28.81 25.83 12.97
C GLY A 355 -28.33 24.41 12.63
N SER A 356 -29.19 23.42 12.87
CA SER A 356 -28.93 22.01 12.56
C SER A 356 -29.00 21.78 11.04
N ARG A 357 -27.95 21.18 10.47
CA ARG A 357 -27.88 20.78 9.06
C ARG A 357 -28.17 19.29 8.91
N SER A 358 -28.82 18.93 7.81
CA SER A 358 -28.89 17.52 7.40
C SER A 358 -27.50 16.99 7.00
N PRO A 359 -27.25 15.67 7.07
CA PRO A 359 -25.98 15.07 6.64
C PRO A 359 -25.57 15.45 5.21
N ASP A 360 -26.53 15.54 4.29
CA ASP A 360 -26.31 15.96 2.90
C ASP A 360 -25.82 17.41 2.80
N GLN A 361 -26.49 18.32 3.51
CA GLN A 361 -26.13 19.74 3.54
C GLN A 361 -24.76 19.94 4.18
N GLU A 362 -24.47 19.18 5.22
CA GLU A 362 -23.18 19.25 5.91
C GLU A 362 -22.04 18.73 5.02
N SER A 363 -22.24 17.58 4.40
CA SER A 363 -21.27 16.99 3.48
C SER A 363 -20.99 17.92 2.30
N ARG A 364 -22.04 18.53 1.73
CA ARG A 364 -21.89 19.48 0.63
C ARG A 364 -21.11 20.72 1.03
N ALA A 365 -21.38 21.29 2.21
CA ALA A 365 -20.63 22.44 2.71
C ALA A 365 -19.13 22.13 2.91
N VAL A 366 -18.81 20.92 3.39
CA VAL A 366 -17.42 20.47 3.52
C VAL A 366 -16.77 20.30 2.15
N LEU A 367 -17.44 19.63 1.20
CA LEU A 367 -16.93 19.45 -0.15
C LEU A 367 -16.71 20.78 -0.88
N ASP A 368 -17.63 21.74 -0.73
CA ASP A 368 -17.47 23.10 -1.26
C ASP A 368 -16.28 23.82 -0.62
N THR A 369 -16.06 23.64 0.68
CA THR A 369 -14.90 24.20 1.40
C THR A 369 -13.58 23.59 0.90
N LEU A 370 -13.53 22.26 0.73
CA LEU A 370 -12.37 21.56 0.18
C LEU A 370 -12.08 21.98 -1.27
N ALA A 371 -13.12 22.32 -2.04
CA ALA A 371 -12.95 22.73 -3.43
C ALA A 371 -12.20 24.06 -3.59
N THR A 372 -12.26 24.95 -2.60
CA THR A 372 -11.65 26.28 -2.64
C THR A 372 -10.58 26.51 -1.58
N SER A 373 -10.27 25.50 -0.77
CA SER A 373 -9.32 25.64 0.32
C SER A 373 -7.90 25.93 -0.18
N PRO A 374 -7.18 26.89 0.43
CA PRO A 374 -5.78 27.16 0.08
C PRO A 374 -4.81 26.18 0.76
N TRP A 375 -5.28 25.42 1.75
CA TRP A 375 -4.50 24.48 2.54
C TRP A 375 -4.53 23.06 1.95
N ARG A 376 -3.48 22.31 2.23
CA ARG A 376 -3.28 20.95 1.71
C ARG A 376 -4.18 19.93 2.39
N TRP A 377 -4.74 19.02 1.63
CA TRP A 377 -5.54 17.92 2.18
C TRP A 377 -5.47 16.65 1.36
N LEU A 378 -5.65 15.51 2.03
CA LEU A 378 -5.75 14.19 1.43
C LEU A 378 -6.97 13.46 1.98
N VAL A 379 -7.83 12.99 1.08
CA VAL A 379 -8.97 12.12 1.41
C VAL A 379 -8.76 10.74 0.78
N VAL A 380 -8.75 9.70 1.61
CA VAL A 380 -8.71 8.30 1.22
C VAL A 380 -10.07 7.67 1.47
N LEU A 381 -10.69 7.16 0.41
CA LEU A 381 -11.92 6.38 0.45
C LEU A 381 -11.57 4.92 0.12
N ASP A 382 -11.34 4.11 1.15
CA ASP A 382 -10.86 2.74 1.01
C ASP A 382 -12.04 1.77 0.86
N ASN A 383 -11.89 0.76 0.00
CA ASN A 383 -12.91 -0.24 -0.31
C ASN A 383 -14.27 0.38 -0.67
N ALA A 384 -14.26 1.37 -1.57
CA ALA A 384 -15.40 2.23 -1.83
C ALA A 384 -16.47 1.61 -2.76
N GLU A 385 -17.75 1.90 -2.47
CA GLU A 385 -18.88 1.66 -3.38
C GLU A 385 -18.95 2.74 -4.48
N ALA A 386 -18.08 2.62 -5.49
CA ALA A 386 -17.83 3.66 -6.48
C ALA A 386 -19.10 4.26 -7.12
N ASP A 387 -20.05 3.44 -7.57
CA ASP A 387 -21.27 3.93 -8.24
C ASP A 387 -22.19 4.70 -7.30
N ALA A 388 -22.30 4.26 -6.04
CA ALA A 388 -23.13 4.91 -5.03
C ALA A 388 -22.55 6.27 -4.65
N LEU A 389 -21.24 6.35 -4.43
CA LEU A 389 -20.55 7.61 -4.12
C LEU A 389 -20.62 8.62 -5.27
N ILE A 390 -20.43 8.16 -6.52
CA ILE A 390 -20.56 9.02 -7.70
C ILE A 390 -22.00 9.54 -7.82
N ALA A 391 -23.00 8.67 -7.64
CA ALA A 391 -24.40 9.07 -7.73
C ALA A 391 -24.82 10.06 -6.64
N ALA A 392 -24.26 9.91 -5.42
CA ALA A 392 -24.49 10.81 -4.30
C ALA A 392 -23.65 12.10 -4.36
N ASN A 393 -22.72 12.19 -5.32
CA ASN A 393 -21.80 13.33 -5.49
C ASN A 393 -20.95 13.61 -4.24
N LEU A 394 -20.44 12.54 -3.61
CA LEU A 394 -19.69 12.58 -2.34
C LEU A 394 -18.17 12.54 -2.50
N LEU A 395 -17.68 12.67 -3.74
CA LEU A 395 -16.24 12.71 -4.02
C LEU A 395 -15.74 14.15 -3.91
N PRO A 396 -14.68 14.44 -3.12
CA PRO A 396 -14.01 15.73 -3.16
C PRO A 396 -13.52 16.05 -4.57
N THR A 397 -13.55 17.33 -4.97
CA THR A 397 -13.08 17.72 -6.29
C THR A 397 -11.59 17.43 -6.45
N GLY A 398 -11.16 16.99 -7.64
CA GLY A 398 -9.74 16.84 -7.95
C GLY A 398 -9.12 18.07 -8.60
N THR A 399 -9.88 19.14 -8.82
CA THR A 399 -9.37 20.35 -9.48
C THR A 399 -8.66 21.32 -8.55
N ASN A 400 -8.76 21.13 -7.23
CA ASN A 400 -8.03 21.95 -6.27
C ASN A 400 -6.56 21.50 -6.24
N PRO A 401 -5.57 22.37 -6.56
CA PRO A 401 -4.15 22.01 -6.54
C PRO A 401 -3.61 21.69 -5.13
N CYS A 402 -4.31 22.09 -4.08
CA CYS A 402 -3.97 21.74 -2.69
C CYS A 402 -4.65 20.43 -2.24
N GLY A 403 -5.58 19.88 -3.03
CA GLY A 403 -6.36 18.71 -2.67
C GLY A 403 -5.96 17.45 -3.41
N ARG A 404 -6.00 16.31 -2.71
CA ARG A 404 -5.80 14.98 -3.29
C ARG A 404 -6.88 14.02 -2.80
N THR A 405 -7.43 13.23 -3.71
CA THR A 405 -8.39 12.17 -3.37
C THR A 405 -7.88 10.84 -3.92
N LEU A 406 -7.81 9.82 -3.07
CA LEU A 406 -7.51 8.45 -3.46
C LEU A 406 -8.70 7.56 -3.10
N VAL A 407 -9.26 6.87 -4.09
CA VAL A 407 -10.35 5.93 -3.90
C VAL A 407 -9.88 4.55 -4.27
N THR A 408 -9.91 3.59 -3.34
CA THR A 408 -9.63 2.19 -3.66
C THR A 408 -10.96 1.45 -3.86
N THR A 409 -11.06 0.62 -4.90
CA THR A 409 -12.29 -0.14 -5.15
C THR A 409 -12.03 -1.39 -5.98
N THR A 410 -12.90 -2.38 -5.86
CA THR A 410 -12.96 -3.53 -6.78
C THR A 410 -13.91 -3.27 -7.96
N SER A 411 -14.67 -2.18 -7.93
CA SER A 411 -15.59 -1.80 -9.00
C SER A 411 -14.86 -1.54 -10.31
N ARG A 412 -15.48 -1.95 -11.41
CA ARG A 412 -15.05 -1.65 -12.79
C ARG A 412 -15.98 -0.65 -13.47
N SER A 413 -16.67 0.18 -12.68
CA SER A 413 -17.67 1.10 -13.20
C SER A 413 -17.08 2.02 -14.28
N PRO A 414 -17.70 2.11 -15.47
CA PRO A 414 -17.22 3.00 -16.52
C PRO A 414 -17.36 4.49 -16.14
N ARG A 415 -18.13 4.81 -15.10
CA ARG A 415 -18.32 6.19 -14.61
C ARG A 415 -17.07 6.74 -13.92
N MET A 416 -16.18 5.88 -13.44
CA MET A 416 -14.97 6.28 -12.71
C MET A 416 -14.04 7.13 -13.57
N ARG A 417 -13.83 6.76 -14.84
CA ARG A 417 -13.00 7.52 -15.79
C ARG A 417 -13.50 8.94 -16.07
N ARG A 418 -14.77 9.22 -15.79
CA ARG A 418 -15.35 10.58 -15.90
C ARG A 418 -15.19 11.39 -14.61
N ASN A 419 -14.78 10.76 -13.52
CA ASN A 419 -14.72 11.33 -12.17
C ASN A 419 -13.32 11.18 -11.56
N GLY A 420 -12.28 11.14 -12.40
CA GLY A 420 -10.88 11.01 -11.97
C GLY A 420 -10.05 10.11 -12.87
N GLN A 421 -8.77 10.03 -12.56
CA GLN A 421 -7.83 9.12 -13.21
C GLN A 421 -7.95 7.72 -12.61
N VAL A 422 -7.94 6.69 -13.45
CA VAL A 422 -8.01 5.29 -13.03
C VAL A 422 -6.65 4.64 -13.20
N PHE A 423 -6.11 4.10 -12.11
CA PHE A 423 -4.96 3.19 -12.08
C PHE A 423 -5.43 1.78 -11.72
N GLU A 424 -4.71 0.78 -12.21
CA GLU A 424 -5.00 -0.63 -11.96
C GLU A 424 -3.86 -1.23 -11.12
N ALA A 425 -4.19 -1.68 -9.91
CA ALA A 425 -3.32 -2.50 -9.11
C ALA A 425 -3.19 -3.87 -9.77
N ALA A 426 -1.96 -4.24 -10.09
CA ALA A 426 -1.62 -5.52 -10.70
C ALA A 426 -1.17 -6.55 -9.65
N GLN A 427 -0.78 -7.74 -10.11
CA GLN A 427 0.11 -8.63 -9.35
C GLN A 427 1.49 -7.96 -9.17
N PHE A 428 2.33 -8.49 -8.29
CA PHE A 428 3.72 -8.05 -8.26
C PHE A 428 4.44 -8.44 -9.55
N GLN A 429 5.30 -7.56 -10.02
CA GLN A 429 6.34 -7.95 -10.98
C GLN A 429 7.30 -8.94 -10.30
N PRO A 430 8.03 -9.79 -11.05
CA PRO A 430 8.98 -10.74 -10.48
C PRO A 430 9.98 -10.08 -9.52
N ASP A 431 10.45 -8.88 -9.87
CA ASP A 431 11.40 -8.11 -9.05
C ASP A 431 10.76 -7.63 -7.75
N GLU A 432 9.55 -7.06 -7.83
CA GLU A 432 8.76 -6.66 -6.67
C GLU A 432 8.46 -7.87 -5.76
N ALA A 433 8.17 -9.04 -6.32
CA ALA A 433 7.89 -10.26 -5.56
C ALA A 433 9.14 -10.80 -4.85
N ARG A 434 10.29 -10.82 -5.53
CA ARG A 434 11.58 -11.20 -4.94
C ARG A 434 11.95 -10.25 -3.80
N GLU A 435 11.82 -8.95 -4.04
CA GLU A 435 12.13 -7.93 -3.03
C GLU A 435 11.18 -8.03 -1.83
N PHE A 436 9.88 -8.24 -2.07
CA PHE A 436 8.91 -8.49 -1.00
C PHE A 436 9.29 -9.70 -0.14
N LEU A 437 9.68 -10.82 -0.76
CA LEU A 437 10.10 -12.02 -0.01
C LEU A 437 11.40 -11.80 0.77
N ARG A 438 12.36 -11.06 0.20
CA ARG A 438 13.61 -10.67 0.88
C ARG A 438 13.39 -9.70 2.02
N ASN A 439 12.43 -8.79 1.91
CA ASN A 439 12.17 -7.79 2.94
C ASN A 439 11.30 -8.33 4.08
N ASN A 440 10.59 -9.46 3.87
CA ASN A 440 9.85 -10.16 4.93
C ASN A 440 10.73 -10.93 5.95
N VAL A 441 12.03 -10.64 6.00
CA VAL A 441 13.01 -11.23 6.94
C VAL A 441 12.73 -10.87 8.42
N HIS A 442 11.84 -9.91 8.70
CA HIS A 442 11.67 -9.35 10.06
C HIS A 442 10.41 -9.77 10.84
N ALA A 443 9.54 -10.62 10.28
CA ALA A 443 8.33 -11.04 11.00
C ALA A 443 8.55 -12.25 11.95
N GLY A 444 9.62 -13.03 11.77
CA GLY A 444 9.93 -14.18 12.62
C GLY A 444 10.86 -13.82 13.78
N ARG A 445 10.41 -14.01 15.03
CA ARG A 445 11.20 -13.84 16.27
C ARG A 445 12.40 -14.80 16.43
N THR A 446 12.77 -15.54 15.39
CA THR A 446 13.81 -16.57 15.42
C THR A 446 14.63 -16.47 14.14
N GLY A 447 15.96 -16.36 14.28
CA GLY A 447 16.87 -15.83 13.26
C GLY A 447 16.92 -16.52 11.89
N ARG A 448 17.62 -15.84 10.95
CA ARG A 448 17.85 -16.20 9.53
C ARG A 448 16.60 -16.75 8.84
N SER A 449 15.79 -15.86 8.27
CA SER A 449 14.65 -16.30 7.45
C SER A 449 15.13 -17.17 6.29
N ALA A 450 14.32 -18.16 5.89
CA ALA A 450 14.57 -18.99 4.71
C ALA A 450 14.80 -18.14 3.44
N PHE A 451 14.22 -16.93 3.41
CA PHE A 451 14.34 -15.99 2.29
C PHE A 451 15.65 -15.20 2.27
N ALA A 452 16.31 -14.98 3.42
CA ALA A 452 17.56 -14.22 3.49
C ALA A 452 18.72 -14.94 2.77
N ALA A 453 18.71 -16.28 2.78
CA ALA A 453 19.75 -17.11 2.17
C ALA A 453 19.30 -17.75 0.85
N ALA A 454 18.06 -17.50 0.41
CA ALA A 454 17.51 -18.07 -0.80
C ALA A 454 18.13 -17.44 -2.05
N THR A 455 18.35 -18.27 -3.07
CA THR A 455 18.69 -17.84 -4.42
C THR A 455 17.48 -17.20 -5.10
N ASP A 456 17.73 -16.35 -6.09
CA ASP A 456 16.67 -15.72 -6.90
C ASP A 456 15.73 -16.77 -7.51
N ALA A 457 16.26 -17.92 -7.94
CA ALA A 457 15.47 -19.01 -8.49
C ALA A 457 14.50 -19.63 -7.46
N GLU A 458 14.91 -19.73 -6.19
CA GLU A 458 14.02 -20.23 -5.12
C GLU A 458 12.92 -19.21 -4.79
N LEU A 459 13.27 -17.91 -4.76
CA LEU A 459 12.30 -16.84 -4.55
C LEU A 459 11.29 -16.77 -5.70
N ASP A 460 11.77 -16.88 -6.95
CA ASP A 460 10.94 -16.93 -8.14
C ASP A 460 10.01 -18.15 -8.12
N ALA A 461 10.46 -19.30 -7.65
CA ALA A 461 9.63 -20.50 -7.53
C ALA A 461 8.46 -20.30 -6.55
N VAL A 462 8.70 -19.70 -5.39
CA VAL A 462 7.62 -19.34 -4.43
C VAL A 462 6.67 -18.33 -5.06
N ALA A 463 7.21 -17.29 -5.69
CA ALA A 463 6.42 -16.25 -6.30
C ALA A 463 5.53 -16.77 -7.43
N GLN A 464 6.07 -17.61 -8.31
CA GLN A 464 5.32 -18.28 -9.36
C GLN A 464 4.25 -19.22 -8.81
N ALA A 465 4.54 -19.97 -7.75
CA ALA A 465 3.57 -20.90 -7.14
C ALA A 465 2.27 -20.20 -6.70
N VAL A 466 2.37 -18.96 -6.22
CA VAL A 466 1.22 -18.14 -5.82
C VAL A 466 0.77 -17.12 -6.87
N GLY A 467 1.33 -17.21 -8.09
CA GLY A 467 1.00 -16.32 -9.21
C GLY A 467 1.36 -14.85 -8.97
N ASN A 468 2.49 -14.58 -8.31
CA ASN A 468 2.98 -13.26 -7.92
C ASN A 468 1.94 -12.41 -7.17
N HIS A 469 0.96 -13.05 -6.55
CA HIS A 469 -0.15 -12.36 -5.93
C HIS A 469 0.28 -11.80 -4.56
N PRO A 470 0.17 -10.48 -4.29
CA PRO A 470 0.67 -9.87 -3.05
C PRO A 470 0.16 -10.56 -1.78
N LEU A 471 -1.15 -10.79 -1.69
CA LEU A 471 -1.72 -11.52 -0.56
C LEU A 471 -1.21 -12.97 -0.45
N GLY A 472 -1.09 -13.70 -1.58
CA GLY A 472 -0.59 -15.08 -1.57
C GLY A 472 0.85 -15.17 -1.10
N LEU A 473 1.68 -14.22 -1.54
CA LEU A 473 3.06 -14.09 -1.10
C LEU A 473 3.17 -13.79 0.40
N ALA A 474 2.35 -12.89 0.94
CA ALA A 474 2.35 -12.58 2.37
C ALA A 474 2.03 -13.82 3.22
N ILE A 475 1.02 -14.60 2.82
CA ILE A 475 0.63 -15.82 3.52
C ILE A 475 1.71 -16.90 3.40
N ALA A 476 2.29 -17.08 2.20
CA ALA A 476 3.37 -18.02 1.97
C ALA A 476 4.59 -17.67 2.84
N ALA A 477 5.01 -16.41 2.83
CA ALA A 477 6.14 -15.91 3.62
C ALA A 477 5.94 -16.10 5.13
N GLY A 478 4.74 -15.77 5.63
CA GLY A 478 4.35 -16.00 7.02
C GLY A 478 4.33 -17.49 7.38
N THR A 479 3.78 -18.34 6.52
CA THR A 479 3.74 -19.78 6.72
C THR A 479 5.14 -20.39 6.78
N ILE A 480 6.01 -20.03 5.83
CA ILE A 480 7.40 -20.52 5.77
C ILE A 480 8.15 -20.09 7.02
N SER A 481 8.04 -18.82 7.41
CA SER A 481 8.81 -18.24 8.51
C SER A 481 8.34 -18.75 9.87
N THR A 482 7.04 -18.79 10.14
CA THR A 482 6.48 -19.22 11.44
C THR A 482 6.68 -20.71 11.70
N ASN A 483 6.76 -21.54 10.66
CA ASN A 483 6.99 -22.98 10.78
C ASN A 483 8.47 -23.37 10.58
N ALA A 484 9.37 -22.41 10.33
CA ALA A 484 10.77 -22.66 9.98
C ALA A 484 10.94 -23.67 8.83
N LEU A 485 10.07 -23.60 7.83
CA LEU A 485 10.14 -24.46 6.63
C LEU A 485 11.23 -23.97 5.69
N THR A 486 11.85 -24.90 4.97
CA THR A 486 12.58 -24.55 3.75
C THR A 486 11.61 -24.18 2.63
N ILE A 487 12.08 -23.40 1.65
CA ILE A 487 11.30 -23.07 0.45
C ILE A 487 10.88 -24.36 -0.28
N GLU A 488 11.78 -25.33 -0.40
CA GLU A 488 11.51 -26.60 -1.07
C GLU A 488 10.41 -27.42 -0.36
N GLU A 489 10.46 -27.51 0.97
CA GLU A 489 9.42 -28.20 1.75
C GLU A 489 8.06 -27.55 1.56
N TRP A 490 8.00 -26.22 1.63
CA TRP A 490 6.76 -25.49 1.44
C TRP A 490 6.20 -25.68 0.02
N LEU A 491 7.04 -25.59 -1.02
CA LEU A 491 6.62 -25.83 -2.41
C LEU A 491 6.09 -27.25 -2.61
N ARG A 492 6.73 -28.25 -2.01
CA ARG A 492 6.30 -29.66 -2.10
C ARG A 492 4.94 -29.87 -1.43
N GLU A 493 4.74 -29.30 -0.24
CA GLU A 493 3.46 -29.36 0.45
C GLU A 493 2.35 -28.61 -0.30
N PHE A 494 2.63 -27.38 -0.76
CA PHE A 494 1.70 -26.58 -1.56
C PHE A 494 1.29 -27.30 -2.85
N ALA A 495 2.25 -27.91 -3.55
CA ALA A 495 2.00 -28.70 -4.74
C ALA A 495 1.24 -30.01 -4.48
N SER A 496 1.08 -30.45 -3.22
CA SER A 496 0.22 -31.60 -2.87
C SER A 496 -1.23 -31.18 -2.56
N GLU A 497 -1.43 -29.92 -2.16
CA GLU A 497 -2.74 -29.31 -1.89
C GLU A 497 -3.40 -28.72 -3.15
N ALA A 498 -2.58 -28.24 -4.11
CA ALA A 498 -3.01 -27.64 -5.37
C ALA A 498 -3.60 -28.58 -6.44
N PRO A 499 -3.21 -29.87 -6.59
CA PRO A 499 -3.70 -30.75 -7.66
C PRO A 499 -5.17 -31.14 -7.50
N LEU A 500 -5.71 -31.09 -6.28
CA LEU A 500 -7.14 -31.29 -6.00
C LEU A 500 -8.02 -30.16 -6.59
N ASP A 501 -7.41 -29.02 -6.94
CA ASP A 501 -8.08 -27.82 -7.49
C ASP A 501 -7.81 -27.59 -9.00
N GLN A 502 -6.93 -28.38 -9.63
CA GLN A 502 -6.52 -28.26 -11.04
C GLN A 502 -7.49 -28.91 -12.06
N VAL A 503 -8.55 -29.61 -11.62
CA VAL A 503 -9.48 -30.34 -12.52
C VAL A 503 -10.63 -29.46 -13.06
N ALA A 504 -10.64 -28.14 -12.80
CA ALA A 504 -11.72 -27.27 -13.29
C ALA A 504 -11.18 -25.96 -13.87
N ASP A 505 -11.13 -25.87 -15.20
CA ASP A 505 -10.59 -24.74 -15.99
C ASP A 505 -11.43 -23.43 -15.95
N GLU A 506 -12.42 -23.30 -15.07
CA GLU A 506 -13.26 -22.08 -15.03
C GLU A 506 -12.75 -21.06 -13.99
N LEU A 507 -12.42 -19.86 -14.50
CA LEU A 507 -12.39 -18.63 -13.71
C LEU A 507 -13.73 -18.51 -13.00
N ASP A 508 -13.71 -18.67 -11.67
CA ASP A 508 -14.91 -18.47 -10.85
C ASP A 508 -15.49 -17.08 -11.13
N HIS A 509 -16.82 -16.97 -11.21
CA HIS A 509 -17.54 -15.77 -11.67
C HIS A 509 -17.23 -14.49 -10.85
N GLY A 510 -16.53 -14.63 -9.72
CA GLY A 510 -16.02 -13.54 -8.87
C GLY A 510 -14.53 -13.17 -9.03
N GLY A 511 -13.81 -13.74 -10.01
CA GLY A 511 -12.39 -13.43 -10.24
C GLY A 511 -11.44 -13.97 -9.17
N TYR A 512 -11.80 -15.07 -8.52
CA TYR A 512 -11.02 -15.70 -7.45
C TYR A 512 -9.84 -16.50 -8.01
N PRO A 513 -8.58 -16.16 -7.72
CA PRO A 513 -7.45 -17.02 -8.05
C PRO A 513 -7.43 -18.19 -7.08
N ARG A 514 -7.73 -19.41 -7.55
CA ARG A 514 -7.79 -20.63 -6.72
C ARG A 514 -6.48 -20.93 -5.96
N LEU A 515 -5.35 -20.41 -6.46
CA LEU A 515 -4.06 -20.44 -5.77
C LEU A 515 -4.13 -19.81 -4.37
N ILE A 516 -4.92 -18.75 -4.19
CA ILE A 516 -5.09 -18.07 -2.89
C ILE A 516 -5.85 -18.96 -1.89
N ALA A 517 -6.84 -19.75 -2.33
CA ALA A 517 -7.52 -20.72 -1.46
C ALA A 517 -6.53 -21.76 -0.95
N ALA A 518 -5.73 -22.34 -1.85
CA ALA A 518 -4.73 -23.33 -1.48
C ALA A 518 -3.72 -22.76 -0.48
N THR A 519 -3.23 -21.54 -0.69
CA THR A 519 -2.29 -20.88 0.24
C THR A 519 -2.93 -20.67 1.62
N TRP A 520 -4.20 -20.26 1.67
CA TRP A 520 -4.93 -20.11 2.93
C TRP A 520 -5.20 -21.44 3.64
N ARG A 521 -5.61 -22.48 2.91
CA ARG A 521 -5.85 -23.81 3.47
C ARG A 521 -4.58 -24.35 4.12
N MET A 522 -3.44 -24.19 3.43
CA MET A 522 -2.14 -24.56 3.97
C MET A 522 -1.80 -23.76 5.23
N ALA A 523 -1.99 -22.43 5.22
CA ALA A 523 -1.73 -21.58 6.39
C ALA A 523 -2.60 -21.95 7.58
N LEU A 524 -3.89 -22.22 7.36
CA LEU A 524 -4.84 -22.66 8.40
C LEU A 524 -4.46 -24.04 8.95
N ALA A 525 -4.10 -24.98 8.07
CA ALA A 525 -3.65 -26.31 8.47
C ALA A 525 -2.34 -26.27 9.27
N LYS A 526 -1.43 -25.33 8.98
CA LYS A 526 -0.23 -25.11 9.79
C LYS A 526 -0.57 -24.43 11.12
N ALA A 527 -1.48 -23.46 11.11
CA ALA A 527 -1.95 -22.78 12.33
C ALA A 527 -2.65 -23.73 13.31
N SER A 528 -3.30 -24.79 12.82
CA SER A 528 -3.96 -25.80 13.65
C SER A 528 -3.01 -26.81 14.29
N GLN A 529 -1.74 -26.90 13.83
CA GLN A 529 -0.79 -27.87 14.36
C GLN A 529 -0.49 -27.66 15.85
N GLY A 530 -0.69 -28.72 16.63
CA GLY A 530 -0.51 -28.69 18.08
C GLY A 530 -1.63 -27.99 18.85
N LEU A 531 -2.75 -27.68 18.18
CA LEU A 531 -4.01 -27.26 18.81
C LEU A 531 -5.01 -28.43 18.82
N PRO A 532 -6.03 -28.40 19.70
CA PRO A 532 -7.15 -29.33 19.63
C PRO A 532 -7.87 -29.29 18.28
N ASP A 533 -8.38 -30.45 17.84
CA ASP A 533 -9.04 -30.61 16.56
C ASP A 533 -10.20 -29.61 16.35
N GLY A 534 -10.21 -28.97 15.17
CA GLY A 534 -11.22 -28.00 14.77
C GLY A 534 -11.14 -26.64 15.47
N LEU A 535 -10.19 -26.43 16.41
CA LEU A 535 -10.10 -25.18 17.17
C LEU A 535 -9.73 -23.99 16.27
N ALA A 536 -8.75 -24.17 15.39
CA ALA A 536 -8.29 -23.13 14.47
C ALA A 536 -9.36 -22.80 13.42
N GLU A 537 -10.05 -23.82 12.91
CA GLU A 537 -11.11 -23.71 11.93
C GLU A 537 -12.32 -22.96 12.50
N ARG A 538 -12.74 -23.28 13.73
CA ARG A 538 -13.78 -22.54 14.43
C ARG A 538 -13.36 -21.09 14.70
N ALA A 539 -12.13 -20.87 15.17
CA ALA A 539 -11.62 -19.52 15.39
C ALA A 539 -11.55 -18.70 14.08
N ALA A 540 -11.09 -19.30 12.98
CA ALA A 540 -11.08 -18.67 11.67
C ALA A 540 -12.50 -18.36 11.19
N LEU A 541 -13.47 -19.25 11.44
CA LEU A 541 -14.86 -19.04 11.05
C LEU A 541 -15.49 -17.84 11.78
N VAL A 542 -15.16 -17.60 13.06
CA VAL A 542 -15.60 -16.41 13.79
C VAL A 542 -15.21 -15.14 13.05
N ALA A 543 -13.98 -15.05 12.54
CA ALA A 543 -13.55 -13.89 11.75
C ALA A 543 -14.14 -13.89 10.33
N ALA A 544 -14.34 -15.06 9.73
CA ALA A 544 -14.82 -15.21 8.36
C ALA A 544 -16.28 -14.78 8.15
N VAL A 545 -17.13 -14.81 9.19
CA VAL A 545 -18.54 -14.39 9.06
C VAL A 545 -18.78 -12.91 9.39
N GLN A 546 -17.73 -12.21 9.81
CA GLN A 546 -17.77 -10.79 10.19
C GLN A 546 -17.47 -9.89 8.99
N ALA A 547 -17.55 -8.58 9.19
CA ALA A 547 -17.19 -7.61 8.17
C ALA A 547 -15.69 -7.68 7.81
N ALA A 548 -15.34 -7.31 6.59
CA ALA A 548 -13.93 -7.31 6.12
C ALA A 548 -13.03 -6.34 6.89
N ASP A 549 -13.62 -5.27 7.44
CA ASP A 549 -12.94 -4.32 8.32
C ASP A 549 -12.79 -4.83 9.76
N GLY A 550 -13.27 -6.05 9.98
CA GLY A 550 -13.05 -6.81 11.19
C GLY A 550 -14.04 -6.51 12.29
N HIS A 551 -13.76 -7.13 13.41
CA HIS A 551 -14.53 -7.03 14.63
C HIS A 551 -13.60 -6.76 15.82
N PRO A 552 -14.09 -6.09 16.87
CA PRO A 552 -13.28 -5.72 18.01
C PRO A 552 -12.83 -6.96 18.81
N THR A 553 -11.65 -6.86 19.41
CA THR A 553 -11.03 -7.98 20.15
C THR A 553 -11.82 -8.42 21.37
N TRP A 554 -12.61 -7.51 21.98
CA TRP A 554 -13.48 -7.84 23.14
C TRP A 554 -14.47 -8.97 22.83
N LEU A 555 -14.83 -9.20 21.57
CA LEU A 555 -15.73 -10.29 21.18
C LEU A 555 -15.18 -11.66 21.63
N TRP A 556 -13.86 -11.81 21.63
CA TRP A 556 -13.16 -13.02 22.08
C TRP A 556 -13.07 -13.17 23.59
N ASP A 557 -13.42 -12.13 24.34
CA ASP A 557 -13.50 -12.17 25.80
C ASP A 557 -14.90 -12.56 26.28
N THR A 558 -15.87 -12.70 25.37
CA THR A 558 -17.21 -13.21 25.71
C THR A 558 -17.17 -14.72 25.92
N ASP A 559 -17.81 -15.19 26.99
CA ASP A 559 -17.91 -16.63 27.30
C ASP A 559 -18.61 -17.41 26.16
N ALA A 560 -19.56 -16.79 25.47
CA ALA A 560 -20.29 -17.40 24.37
C ALA A 560 -19.36 -17.72 23.19
N VAL A 561 -18.59 -16.74 22.71
CA VAL A 561 -17.66 -16.94 21.59
C VAL A 561 -16.50 -17.84 22.01
N ALA A 562 -15.93 -17.62 23.20
CA ALA A 562 -14.84 -18.45 23.70
C ALA A 562 -15.27 -19.92 23.85
N GLY A 563 -16.47 -20.17 24.40
CA GLY A 563 -17.02 -21.51 24.56
C GLY A 563 -17.34 -22.20 23.23
N TRP A 564 -17.94 -21.48 22.29
CA TRP A 564 -18.22 -22.00 20.95
C TRP A 564 -16.95 -22.38 20.20
N VAL A 565 -15.94 -21.50 20.20
CA VAL A 565 -14.63 -21.78 19.58
C VAL A 565 -13.96 -22.97 20.26
N ALA A 566 -13.96 -23.02 21.58
CA ALA A 566 -13.26 -24.09 22.30
C ALA A 566 -13.91 -25.48 22.13
N GLY A 567 -15.20 -25.55 21.77
CA GLY A 567 -15.88 -26.81 21.46
C GLY A 567 -15.87 -27.81 22.61
N GLY A 568 -15.94 -27.32 23.85
CA GLY A 568 -15.82 -28.12 25.08
C GLY A 568 -14.42 -28.18 25.70
N ASN A 569 -13.40 -27.59 25.06
CA ASN A 569 -12.09 -27.39 25.65
C ASN A 569 -11.99 -26.05 26.41
N THR A 570 -10.86 -25.81 27.06
CA THR A 570 -10.50 -24.48 27.58
C THR A 570 -9.68 -23.74 26.54
N LEU A 571 -10.06 -22.49 26.25
CA LEU A 571 -9.32 -21.62 25.34
C LEU A 571 -8.04 -21.12 26.04
N GLU A 572 -6.88 -21.70 25.71
CA GLU A 572 -5.59 -21.23 26.25
C GLU A 572 -5.34 -19.77 25.86
N ARG A 573 -4.87 -18.96 26.82
CA ARG A 573 -4.59 -17.53 26.62
C ARG A 573 -3.15 -17.18 26.98
N ARG A 574 -2.56 -16.25 26.24
CA ARG A 574 -1.25 -15.64 26.52
C ARG A 574 -1.41 -14.12 26.48
N HIS A 575 -1.09 -13.44 27.60
CA HIS A 575 -1.30 -11.99 27.76
C HIS A 575 -2.73 -11.53 27.41
N GLY A 576 -3.74 -12.33 27.78
CA GLY A 576 -5.15 -12.06 27.49
C GLY A 576 -5.62 -12.55 26.11
N MET A 577 -4.73 -12.70 25.13
CA MET A 577 -5.06 -13.16 23.77
C MET A 577 -5.19 -14.68 23.71
N PRO A 578 -6.24 -15.24 23.07
CA PRO A 578 -6.31 -16.66 22.77
C PRO A 578 -5.12 -17.13 21.94
N LYS A 579 -4.47 -18.23 22.35
CA LYS A 579 -3.32 -18.81 21.64
C LYS A 579 -3.68 -19.17 20.19
N VAL A 580 -4.90 -19.64 19.94
CA VAL A 580 -5.40 -19.91 18.58
C VAL A 580 -5.46 -18.64 17.74
N VAL A 581 -5.91 -17.51 18.30
CA VAL A 581 -5.92 -16.22 17.61
C VAL A 581 -4.50 -15.76 17.31
N GLN A 582 -3.58 -15.88 18.27
CA GLN A 582 -2.17 -15.60 18.06
C GLN A 582 -1.60 -16.42 16.88
N ARG A 583 -1.90 -17.73 16.83
CA ARG A 583 -1.49 -18.58 15.71
C ARG A 583 -2.06 -18.10 14.37
N LEU A 584 -3.34 -17.74 14.33
CA LEU A 584 -3.95 -17.20 13.12
C LEU A 584 -3.28 -15.89 12.67
N ILE A 585 -2.85 -15.03 13.61
CA ILE A 585 -2.08 -13.81 13.31
C ILE A 585 -0.68 -14.17 12.78
N ASP A 586 0.05 -15.05 13.47
CA ASP A 586 1.42 -15.45 13.12
C ASP A 586 1.49 -16.14 11.73
N HIS A 587 0.39 -16.75 11.27
CA HIS A 587 0.26 -17.34 9.93
C HIS A 587 -0.47 -16.43 8.93
N HIS A 588 -0.67 -15.15 9.28
CA HIS A 588 -1.36 -14.13 8.49
C HIS A 588 -2.81 -14.47 8.11
N VAL A 589 -3.45 -15.48 8.72
CA VAL A 589 -4.88 -15.84 8.53
C VAL A 589 -5.81 -14.72 8.94
N VAL A 590 -5.45 -14.02 10.01
CA VAL A 590 -6.12 -12.79 10.46
C VAL A 590 -5.09 -11.72 10.75
N GLU A 591 -5.50 -10.46 10.66
CA GLU A 591 -4.67 -9.30 10.98
C GLU A 591 -5.21 -8.64 12.26
N LEU A 592 -4.33 -8.28 13.19
CA LEU A 592 -4.68 -7.47 14.36
C LEU A 592 -4.34 -6.01 14.07
N GLN A 593 -5.35 -5.14 14.10
CA GLN A 593 -5.16 -3.69 14.05
C GLN A 593 -5.24 -3.10 15.45
N GLY A 594 -4.23 -2.33 15.84
CA GLY A 594 -4.10 -1.79 17.19
C GLY A 594 -3.60 -2.83 18.20
N SER A 595 -3.92 -2.64 19.47
CA SER A 595 -3.50 -3.56 20.54
C SER A 595 -4.55 -4.64 20.79
N TRP A 596 -4.20 -5.73 21.49
CA TRP A 596 -5.21 -6.72 21.88
C TRP A 596 -6.33 -6.13 22.77
N SER A 597 -6.04 -5.11 23.60
CA SER A 597 -7.01 -4.57 24.55
C SER A 597 -8.08 -3.66 23.94
N ASP A 598 -7.79 -3.05 22.79
CA ASP A 598 -8.66 -2.03 22.16
C ASP A 598 -8.65 -2.09 20.63
N GLY A 599 -8.15 -3.20 20.07
CA GLY A 599 -7.97 -3.38 18.64
C GLY A 599 -9.11 -4.12 17.95
N ARG A 600 -8.86 -4.44 16.68
CA ARG A 600 -9.77 -5.19 15.82
C ARG A 600 -9.04 -6.33 15.13
N LEU A 601 -9.74 -7.45 14.99
CA LEU A 601 -9.29 -8.57 14.18
C LEU A 601 -9.97 -8.53 12.82
N ARG A 602 -9.17 -8.57 11.76
CA ARG A 602 -9.63 -8.52 10.38
C ARG A 602 -9.30 -9.84 9.68
N MET A 603 -10.21 -10.27 8.83
CA MET A 603 -9.94 -11.33 7.88
C MET A 603 -10.21 -10.79 6.47
N HIS A 604 -9.25 -10.99 5.56
CA HIS A 604 -9.43 -10.57 4.18
C HIS A 604 -10.65 -11.26 3.55
N GLN A 605 -11.41 -10.58 2.69
CA GLN A 605 -12.66 -11.11 2.11
C GLN A 605 -12.46 -12.46 1.38
N LEU A 606 -11.33 -12.61 0.69
CA LEU A 606 -10.98 -13.85 0.02
C LEU A 606 -10.71 -15.01 0.98
N ALA A 607 -10.09 -14.72 2.13
CA ALA A 607 -9.86 -15.71 3.17
C ALA A 607 -11.17 -16.11 3.83
N SER A 608 -12.02 -15.11 4.13
CA SER A 608 -13.35 -15.30 4.69
C SER A 608 -14.20 -16.21 3.81
N ARG A 609 -14.18 -15.99 2.49
CA ARG A 609 -14.87 -16.85 1.53
C ARG A 609 -14.33 -18.29 1.55
N ALA A 610 -13.01 -18.45 1.46
CA ALA A 610 -12.36 -19.77 1.47
C ALA A 610 -12.70 -20.58 2.74
N VAL A 611 -12.74 -19.93 3.90
CA VAL A 611 -13.14 -20.56 5.17
C VAL A 611 -14.60 -20.99 5.13
N ARG A 612 -15.51 -20.13 4.66
CA ARG A 612 -16.96 -20.41 4.65
C ARG A 612 -17.36 -21.53 3.70
N GLU A 613 -16.73 -21.64 2.53
CA GLU A 613 -17.08 -22.62 1.49
C GLU A 613 -16.91 -24.09 1.94
N HIS A 614 -16.11 -24.33 2.98
CA HIS A 614 -15.79 -25.67 3.49
C HIS A 614 -16.55 -26.02 4.78
N VAL A 615 -17.43 -25.14 5.25
CA VAL A 615 -18.19 -25.33 6.49
C VAL A 615 -19.65 -25.57 6.17
N ALA A 616 -20.25 -26.54 6.85
CA ALA A 616 -21.68 -26.83 6.71
C ALA A 616 -22.54 -25.61 7.08
N GLU A 617 -23.54 -25.29 6.25
CA GLU A 617 -24.42 -24.12 6.42
C GLU A 617 -25.05 -24.05 7.83
N ALA A 618 -25.40 -25.20 8.41
CA ALA A 618 -25.95 -25.27 9.76
C ALA A 618 -24.99 -24.73 10.85
N VAL A 619 -23.68 -24.99 10.71
CA VAL A 619 -22.65 -24.51 11.66
C VAL A 619 -22.47 -23.00 11.51
N VAL A 620 -22.51 -22.50 10.27
CA VAL A 620 -22.46 -21.06 9.98
C VAL A 620 -23.68 -20.37 10.58
N ALA A 621 -24.88 -20.92 10.41
CA ALA A 621 -26.11 -20.36 10.96
C ALA A 621 -26.10 -20.31 12.50
N GLU A 622 -25.65 -21.38 13.16
CA GLU A 622 -25.50 -21.42 14.63
C GLU A 622 -24.57 -20.31 15.13
N LEU A 623 -23.40 -20.18 14.51
CA LEU A 623 -22.44 -19.14 14.86
C LEU A 623 -23.00 -17.73 14.63
N VAL A 624 -23.67 -17.50 13.50
CA VAL A 624 -24.26 -16.20 13.17
C VAL A 624 -25.31 -15.79 14.20
N GLU A 625 -26.15 -16.73 14.67
CA GLU A 625 -27.13 -16.47 15.72
C GLU A 625 -26.44 -16.05 17.03
N LEU A 626 -25.38 -16.78 17.42
CA LEU A 626 -24.57 -16.46 18.60
C LEU A 626 -23.96 -15.07 18.51
N LEU A 627 -23.33 -14.75 17.38
CA LEU A 627 -22.66 -13.45 17.17
C LEU A 627 -23.64 -12.28 17.14
N CYS A 628 -24.83 -12.45 16.53
CA CYS A 628 -25.88 -11.45 16.56
C CYS A 628 -26.31 -11.13 18.01
N LEU A 629 -26.42 -12.15 18.87
CA LEU A 629 -26.77 -11.95 20.28
C LEU A 629 -25.69 -11.16 21.03
N GLU A 630 -24.41 -11.45 20.81
CA GLU A 630 -23.31 -10.70 21.45
C GLU A 630 -23.25 -9.24 20.98
N TRP A 631 -23.44 -8.99 19.68
CA TRP A 631 -23.53 -7.63 19.15
C TRP A 631 -24.70 -6.84 19.74
N VAL A 632 -25.88 -7.46 19.87
CA VAL A 632 -27.07 -6.82 20.49
C VAL A 632 -26.85 -6.53 21.97
N LYS A 633 -26.19 -7.41 22.73
CA LYS A 633 -25.84 -7.14 24.13
C LYS A 633 -24.95 -5.89 24.23
N ARG A 634 -23.97 -5.75 23.34
CA ARG A 634 -23.03 -4.61 23.36
C ARG A 634 -23.71 -3.28 23.05
N LEU A 635 -24.69 -3.25 22.14
CA LEU A 635 -25.48 -2.05 21.81
C LEU A 635 -26.13 -1.40 23.03
N THR A 636 -26.46 -2.19 24.06
CA THR A 636 -27.14 -1.69 25.25
C THR A 636 -26.21 -1.05 26.29
N VAL A 637 -24.89 -1.12 26.09
CA VAL A 637 -23.89 -0.81 27.13
C VAL A 637 -22.91 0.32 26.74
N THR A 638 -22.59 0.53 25.45
CA THR A 638 -21.54 1.49 25.04
C THR A 638 -21.79 2.07 23.64
N GLU A 639 -21.71 3.40 23.46
CA GLU A 639 -21.96 4.12 22.19
C GLU A 639 -20.82 4.24 21.14
N PRO A 640 -19.50 4.02 21.40
CA PRO A 640 -18.47 4.52 20.48
C PRO A 640 -18.19 3.68 19.21
N GLU A 641 -18.96 2.64 18.89
CA GLU A 641 -18.66 1.74 17.76
C GLU A 641 -19.87 1.39 16.85
N VAL A 642 -20.89 2.25 16.78
CA VAL A 642 -22.12 1.98 16.01
C VAL A 642 -21.83 1.61 14.55
N GLY A 643 -20.87 2.26 13.89
CA GLY A 643 -20.50 1.95 12.50
C GLY A 643 -19.93 0.54 12.32
N VAL A 644 -18.99 0.13 13.18
CA VAL A 644 -18.41 -1.23 13.16
C VAL A 644 -19.47 -2.26 13.42
N LEU A 645 -20.37 -1.97 14.36
CA LEU A 645 -21.45 -2.86 14.71
C LEU A 645 -22.41 -3.07 13.54
N LEU A 646 -22.88 -1.98 12.93
CA LEU A 646 -23.80 -2.06 11.78
C LEU A 646 -23.16 -2.82 10.63
N ALA A 647 -21.89 -2.55 10.31
CA ALA A 647 -21.16 -3.26 9.28
C ALA A 647 -21.07 -4.78 9.56
N ASN A 648 -20.81 -5.17 10.81
CA ASN A 648 -20.75 -6.58 11.19
C ASN A 648 -22.13 -7.25 11.21
N VAL A 649 -23.18 -6.55 11.64
CA VAL A 649 -24.57 -7.05 11.57
C VAL A 649 -25.00 -7.25 10.11
N ASP A 650 -24.67 -6.31 9.22
CA ASP A 650 -24.96 -6.42 7.78
C ASP A 650 -24.15 -7.57 7.13
N ALA A 651 -22.88 -7.75 7.53
CA ALA A 651 -22.07 -8.87 7.09
C ALA A 651 -22.69 -10.22 7.49
N LEU A 652 -23.05 -10.39 8.76
CA LEU A 652 -23.74 -11.58 9.27
C LEU A 652 -25.06 -11.83 8.52
N ALA A 653 -25.82 -10.76 8.27
CA ALA A 653 -27.09 -10.81 7.54
C ALA A 653 -26.93 -11.23 6.06
N SER A 654 -25.78 -10.94 5.45
CA SER A 654 -25.46 -11.36 4.07
C SER A 654 -25.11 -12.85 3.96
N VAL A 655 -24.58 -13.46 5.03
CA VAL A 655 -24.10 -14.85 5.03
C VAL A 655 -25.25 -15.86 5.15
N CYS A 656 -26.31 -15.57 5.91
CA CYS A 656 -27.43 -16.50 6.15
C CYS A 656 -28.70 -16.22 5.32
N GLY A 657 -28.67 -15.26 4.41
CA GLY A 657 -29.84 -14.82 3.64
C GLY A 657 -30.94 -14.14 4.48
N PRO A 658 -32.01 -13.62 3.83
CA PRO A 658 -33.01 -12.76 4.48
C PRO A 658 -33.89 -13.47 5.52
N HIS A 659 -33.92 -14.80 5.56
CA HIS A 659 -34.77 -15.56 6.48
C HIS A 659 -34.25 -15.64 7.93
N ALA A 660 -32.95 -15.40 8.15
CA ALA A 660 -32.38 -15.29 9.50
C ALA A 660 -32.48 -13.86 10.09
N GLN A 661 -32.65 -12.85 9.23
CA GLN A 661 -32.62 -11.42 9.58
C GLN A 661 -33.77 -10.97 10.50
N ALA A 662 -34.95 -11.62 10.41
CA ALA A 662 -36.15 -11.11 11.07
C ALA A 662 -36.31 -11.59 12.53
N HIS A 663 -35.80 -12.77 12.89
CA HIS A 663 -36.18 -13.41 14.15
C HIS A 663 -35.31 -12.99 15.35
N VAL A 664 -34.04 -12.64 15.12
CA VAL A 664 -33.11 -12.26 16.22
C VAL A 664 -33.17 -10.75 16.50
N LEU A 665 -33.24 -9.92 15.47
CA LEU A 665 -33.26 -8.45 15.63
C LEU A 665 -34.64 -7.89 16.03
N LEU A 666 -35.76 -8.45 15.55
CA LEU A 666 -37.10 -7.90 15.81
C LEU A 666 -37.77 -8.40 17.10
N THR A 667 -37.40 -9.59 17.61
CA THR A 667 -38.17 -10.22 18.70
C THR A 667 -37.75 -9.73 20.10
N ARG A 668 -36.58 -9.09 20.25
CA ARG A 668 -36.08 -8.57 21.55
C ARG A 668 -35.96 -7.05 21.66
N SER A 669 -35.86 -6.31 20.55
CA SER A 669 -35.63 -4.86 20.54
C SER A 669 -36.92 -4.00 20.47
N GLY A 670 -38.10 -4.61 20.65
CA GLY A 670 -39.42 -3.96 20.55
C GLY A 670 -39.70 -2.79 21.50
N ARG A 671 -38.69 -2.20 22.16
CA ARG A 671 -38.78 -0.99 22.97
C ARG A 671 -37.47 -0.18 22.97
N SER A 672 -37.04 0.43 21.85
CA SER A 672 -36.23 1.68 21.87
C SER A 672 -35.70 2.22 20.53
N TRP A 673 -36.03 1.65 19.36
CA TRP A 673 -35.44 2.10 18.08
C TRP A 673 -36.18 3.26 17.40
N THR A 674 -36.49 4.34 18.12
CA THR A 674 -37.13 5.55 17.54
C THR A 674 -36.15 6.61 17.03
N GLY A 675 -34.84 6.44 17.22
CA GLY A 675 -33.82 7.47 16.93
C GLY A 675 -33.11 7.38 15.57
N LEU A 676 -32.93 6.19 14.98
CA LEU A 676 -32.13 6.01 13.76
C LEU A 676 -33.03 5.89 12.52
N ARG A 677 -33.06 6.95 11.70
CA ARG A 677 -33.82 7.00 10.44
C ARG A 677 -33.03 6.34 9.30
N CYS A 678 -32.93 5.00 9.28
CA CYS A 678 -32.42 4.29 8.10
C CYS A 678 -33.59 3.88 7.17
N PRO A 679 -33.66 4.36 5.91
CA PRO A 679 -34.74 4.04 4.97
C PRO A 679 -34.81 2.56 4.58
N ARG A 680 -33.68 1.85 4.59
CA ARG A 680 -33.54 0.46 4.12
C ARG A 680 -34.33 -0.56 4.96
N TRP A 681 -34.63 -0.22 6.22
CA TRP A 681 -35.38 -1.08 7.16
C TRP A 681 -36.91 -0.84 7.12
N ARG A 682 -37.36 0.27 6.52
CA ARG A 682 -38.79 0.58 6.39
C ARG A 682 -39.49 -0.24 5.29
N SER A 683 -38.77 -0.64 4.24
CA SER A 683 -39.36 -1.45 3.16
C SER A 683 -39.70 -2.87 3.61
N CYS A 684 -38.80 -3.53 4.36
CA CYS A 684 -39.03 -4.88 4.88
C CYS A 684 -40.19 -4.97 5.88
N SER A 685 -40.40 -3.92 6.70
CA SER A 685 -41.52 -3.90 7.66
C SER A 685 -42.88 -3.67 6.97
N SER A 686 -42.91 -2.87 5.90
CA SER A 686 -44.12 -2.61 5.11
C SER A 686 -44.62 -3.86 4.39
N GLU A 687 -43.74 -4.57 3.69
CA GLU A 687 -44.12 -5.77 2.91
C GLU A 687 -44.63 -6.91 3.81
N TYR A 688 -44.09 -7.03 5.02
CA TYR A 688 -44.50 -8.07 5.98
C TYR A 688 -45.84 -7.78 6.66
N VAL A 689 -46.18 -6.52 6.95
CA VAL A 689 -47.51 -6.15 7.48
C VAL A 689 -48.61 -6.42 6.45
N THR A 690 -48.31 -6.24 5.15
CA THR A 690 -49.23 -6.60 4.06
C THR A 690 -49.36 -8.12 3.85
N SER A 691 -48.29 -8.91 4.04
CA SER A 691 -48.37 -10.37 3.91
C SER A 691 -49.13 -11.03 5.07
N ARG A 692 -49.01 -10.47 6.29
CA ARG A 692 -49.79 -10.90 7.47
C ARG A 692 -51.28 -10.52 7.40
N ARG A 693 -51.62 -9.38 6.77
CA ARG A 693 -53.04 -9.04 6.50
C ARG A 693 -53.65 -9.93 5.42
N ARG A 694 -52.88 -10.38 4.42
CA ARG A 694 -53.39 -11.33 3.40
C ARG A 694 -53.54 -12.76 3.91
N SER A 695 -52.73 -13.20 4.87
CA SER A 695 -52.80 -14.56 5.45
C SER A 695 -53.80 -14.69 6.61
N SER A 696 -54.30 -13.59 7.16
CA SER A 696 -55.34 -13.58 8.21
C SER A 696 -56.77 -13.33 7.69
N GLN A 697 -56.97 -13.27 6.36
CA GLN A 697 -58.27 -12.89 5.76
C GLN A 697 -58.77 -13.79 4.62
N VAL A 698 -58.34 -15.06 4.55
CA VAL A 698 -58.95 -16.05 3.64
C VAL A 698 -59.29 -17.32 4.43
N GLY A 699 -60.43 -17.25 5.13
CA GLY A 699 -61.05 -18.36 5.84
C GLY A 699 -62.56 -18.31 5.63
N ARG A 700 -62.99 -18.58 4.39
CA ARG A 700 -64.34 -18.96 3.93
C ARG A 700 -64.37 -18.70 2.43
N TRP A 701 -64.56 -19.72 1.61
CA TRP A 701 -65.45 -19.70 0.45
C TRP A 701 -65.73 -21.15 0.04
N GLU A 702 -67.03 -21.41 -0.13
CA GLU A 702 -67.68 -22.66 -0.49
C GLU A 702 -67.39 -23.09 -1.93
N GLU A 703 -67.70 -24.36 -2.19
CA GLU A 703 -67.75 -25.05 -3.47
C GLU A 703 -68.39 -24.23 -4.60
N HIS A 704 -67.86 -24.32 -5.83
CA HIS A 704 -68.63 -24.61 -7.05
C HIS A 704 -67.71 -24.91 -8.26
N ALA A 705 -68.27 -25.70 -9.18
CA ALA A 705 -67.66 -26.57 -10.18
C ALA A 705 -66.92 -25.91 -11.37
N GLY A 706 -66.12 -26.73 -12.09
CA GLY A 706 -65.25 -26.40 -13.25
C GLY A 706 -65.97 -26.04 -14.57
N PRO A 707 -65.49 -26.43 -15.79
CA PRO A 707 -64.30 -27.23 -16.15
C PRO A 707 -63.49 -26.72 -17.39
N SER A 708 -62.54 -27.56 -17.84
CA SER A 708 -61.85 -27.63 -19.17
C SER A 708 -60.63 -26.70 -19.35
N CYS A 709 -59.49 -27.03 -19.98
CA CYS A 709 -58.85 -28.16 -20.70
C CYS A 709 -57.33 -27.80 -20.70
N GLY A 710 -56.31 -28.63 -20.90
CA GLY A 710 -56.15 -30.03 -21.27
C GLY A 710 -54.67 -30.41 -21.07
N TRP A 711 -54.42 -31.69 -20.85
CA TRP A 711 -53.12 -32.28 -20.53
C TRP A 711 -52.33 -32.65 -21.79
N SER A 712 -50.99 -32.62 -21.69
CA SER A 712 -50.11 -33.59 -22.35
C SER A 712 -49.08 -34.08 -21.35
N ARG A 713 -49.08 -35.40 -21.16
CA ARG A 713 -48.42 -36.20 -20.14
C ARG A 713 -47.31 -37.00 -20.83
N VAL A 714 -46.11 -37.06 -20.25
CA VAL A 714 -45.23 -38.25 -20.38
C VAL A 714 -44.79 -38.64 -18.97
N THR A 715 -45.48 -39.67 -18.48
CA THR A 715 -45.13 -40.62 -17.40
C THR A 715 -43.80 -41.30 -17.71
N SER A 716 -42.85 -41.66 -16.82
CA SER A 716 -42.79 -42.06 -15.41
C SER A 716 -41.89 -43.31 -15.40
N LEU A 717 -40.96 -43.46 -14.46
CA LEU A 717 -40.58 -44.76 -13.90
C LEU A 717 -40.11 -44.57 -12.45
N SER A 718 -40.84 -45.23 -11.57
CA SER A 718 -40.76 -45.40 -10.11
C SER A 718 -39.55 -46.23 -9.65
N GLY A 719 -38.76 -45.83 -8.62
CA GLY A 719 -38.90 -46.18 -7.18
C GLY A 719 -37.94 -47.34 -6.78
N PRO A 720 -37.67 -47.67 -5.48
CA PRO A 720 -38.07 -47.05 -4.22
C PRO A 720 -36.94 -46.84 -3.16
N THR A 721 -37.38 -46.26 -2.04
CA THR A 721 -36.79 -46.00 -0.70
C THR A 721 -36.09 -47.16 0.01
N SER A 722 -35.01 -46.87 0.77
CA SER A 722 -34.88 -47.25 2.20
C SER A 722 -33.66 -46.61 2.88
N ALA A 723 -33.91 -46.00 4.04
CA ALA A 723 -32.89 -45.57 4.99
C ALA A 723 -32.23 -46.77 5.70
N ARG A 724 -30.91 -46.69 5.93
CA ARG A 724 -30.25 -47.35 7.08
C ARG A 724 -28.88 -46.75 7.34
N THR A 725 -28.80 -46.08 8.48
CA THR A 725 -27.61 -45.73 9.25
C THR A 725 -26.84 -47.01 9.59
N SER A 726 -25.55 -47.09 9.25
CA SER A 726 -24.60 -47.91 10.02
C SER A 726 -23.18 -47.38 9.87
N TRP A 727 -22.67 -46.83 10.96
CA TRP A 727 -21.26 -46.69 11.23
C TRP A 727 -20.64 -48.10 11.37
N ARG A 728 -19.58 -48.40 10.62
CA ARG A 728 -18.65 -49.48 10.94
C ARG A 728 -17.22 -49.00 10.75
N HIS A 729 -16.54 -48.81 11.87
CA HIS A 729 -15.10 -49.01 11.99
C HIS A 729 -14.77 -50.49 11.79
N VAL A 730 -13.84 -50.82 10.90
CA VAL A 730 -12.83 -51.89 11.11
C VAL A 730 -11.59 -51.49 10.33
N GLY A 731 -10.46 -51.38 11.05
CA GLY A 731 -9.14 -51.20 10.45
C GLY A 731 -8.44 -52.51 10.10
N SER A 732 -7.28 -52.31 9.48
CA SER A 732 -6.12 -53.20 9.41
C SER A 732 -6.08 -54.34 8.38
N ARG A 733 -5.09 -54.16 7.48
CA ARG A 733 -4.08 -55.12 7.00
C ARG A 733 -4.58 -56.44 6.38
N ARG A 734 -4.24 -56.68 5.11
CA ARG A 734 -2.98 -57.32 4.66
C ARG A 734 -2.96 -57.41 3.13
N LEU A 735 -1.78 -57.13 2.58
CA LEU A 735 -1.32 -57.49 1.23
C LEU A 735 -1.23 -59.02 1.06
N PRO A 736 -1.19 -59.51 -0.19
CA PRO A 736 0.11 -59.70 -0.86
C PRO A 736 0.40 -58.67 -1.95
#